data_AF-B8AGW0-F1
#
_entry.id   AF-B8AGW0-F1
#
_cell.length_a   1.000
_cell.length_b   1.000
_cell.length_c   1.000
_cell.angle_alpha   90.00
_cell.angle_beta   90.00
_cell.angle_gamma   90.00
#
_symmetry.space_group_name_H-M   'P 1'
#
loop_
_entity.id
_entity.type
_entity.pdbx_description
1 polymer ?
#
loop_
_entity_poly.entity_id
_entity_poly.type
_entity_poly.pdbx_seq_one_letter_code
_entity_poly.pdbx_strand_id
1 'polypeptide(L)'
;MADAVQYRLERMSDELDDLERRGLFTRAELAEVVRRRRDFEFRLRRRSPLRSDFLDYIAYELRLDALRDLRKRAIIRATPDTTDHDADATDNDSSKKKKKKKRNKGKAKKWKKSVSDIAGVLRVLDIYRMATVRYKGDLDLWFRYLEFCRDKRHGRMKQALAQAIRYHPKVPGLWIYAAAWEFDQNLNVAAARALMQTGLRSCPESEDMWIEYLRMELTYLNKLKARKVALGEDVKTLQKKNNDASTWKEENKELFMSLNEQDEGPKEPGSQGVALEGKEDLFWQQGLLIIQTIYHGATKALPSSLTLRKKFLEILNSVDLAHSDELKVEVMDDLKKEFSDSEDYWDWLARLQLSDSTSSSNLNRMEALSNKLNKSIQVYDEAVRRLPTSRMYSLYAKFWMGVLFADTEDSISLFHGGEFDASGFTSCILKVYQNAESSGCLTEDLACQYVSLYLRLGGLEEAPGRLEEARNLAKKLCNGPLSHAADLWNLRASIEMKSLATSTGISSFSKENLSSLFDLFNVALPKLPIHEAEELWHTAMKLFSHEKVYFEKLVKCAMLSLSSAGGNDCGASVSSAIVGWILQRDGIKQARKMYKRFLALPRPSFKFFQYCIELETNLASIGNQDSLVNARKLYDAALDLYPQERELWRNYYNMELKLGTSETANAIYWRARKVLGDSSALDIPHS
;
A
#
# COMPACT_ATOMS: atom_id res chain seq x y z
N MET A 1 46.87 -2.45 17.67
CA MET A 1 45.92 -2.73 16.56
C MET A 1 46.34 -3.98 15.80
N ALA A 2 47.60 -4.08 15.38
CA ALA A 2 48.13 -5.27 14.69
C ALA A 2 48.09 -6.55 15.55
N ASP A 3 48.50 -6.49 16.83
CA ASP A 3 48.56 -7.67 17.71
C ASP A 3 47.18 -8.33 17.92
N ALA A 4 46.12 -7.53 18.01
CA ALA A 4 44.75 -8.04 18.15
C ALA A 4 44.19 -8.67 16.87
N VAL A 5 44.66 -8.22 15.70
CA VAL A 5 44.35 -8.84 14.40
C VAL A 5 45.12 -10.15 14.27
N GLN A 6 46.40 -10.13 14.63
CA GLN A 6 47.26 -11.31 14.62
C GLN A 6 46.73 -12.42 15.53
N TYR A 7 46.34 -12.09 16.76
CA TYR A 7 45.70 -13.03 17.68
C TYR A 7 44.42 -13.66 17.12
N ARG A 8 43.60 -12.90 16.37
CA ARG A 8 42.41 -13.46 15.71
C ARG A 8 42.78 -14.39 14.56
N LEU A 9 43.80 -14.05 13.77
CA LEU A 9 44.29 -14.89 12.70
C LEU A 9 44.84 -16.22 13.21
N GLU A 10 45.57 -16.20 14.33
CA GLU A 10 46.11 -17.39 14.98
C GLU A 10 45.01 -18.35 15.44
N ARG A 11 43.89 -17.84 15.96
CA ARG A 11 42.72 -18.67 16.30
C ARG A 11 42.05 -19.34 15.09
N MET A 12 42.43 -18.97 13.87
CA MET A 12 41.92 -19.56 12.64
C MET A 12 42.87 -20.62 12.05
N SER A 13 44.03 -20.89 12.65
CA SER A 13 44.97 -21.91 12.14
C SER A 13 44.32 -23.28 12.07
N ASP A 14 43.65 -23.69 13.15
CA ASP A 14 43.14 -25.05 13.30
C ASP A 14 42.07 -25.40 12.26
N GLU A 15 41.25 -24.42 11.87
CA GLU A 15 40.24 -24.62 10.81
C GLU A 15 40.87 -24.68 9.42
N LEU A 16 41.95 -23.94 9.16
CA LEU A 16 42.62 -23.91 7.86
C LEU A 16 43.41 -25.19 7.65
N ASP A 17 44.09 -25.68 8.69
CA ASP A 17 44.77 -26.97 8.71
C ASP A 17 43.79 -28.12 8.45
N ASP A 18 42.59 -28.07 9.03
CA ASP A 18 41.54 -29.06 8.79
C ASP A 18 40.97 -28.98 7.37
N LEU A 19 40.83 -27.79 6.78
CA LEU A 19 40.43 -27.61 5.37
C LEU A 19 41.46 -28.21 4.41
N GLU A 20 42.76 -28.03 4.71
CA GLU A 20 43.87 -28.60 3.93
C GLU A 20 43.90 -30.12 4.04
N ARG A 21 43.85 -30.66 5.27
CA ARG A 21 43.88 -32.13 5.53
C ARG A 21 42.74 -32.86 4.83
N ARG A 22 41.59 -32.19 4.65
CA ARG A 22 40.40 -32.75 3.98
C ARG A 22 40.42 -32.56 2.47
N GLY A 23 41.47 -31.93 1.91
CA GLY A 23 41.60 -31.67 0.48
C GLY A 23 40.56 -30.73 -0.09
N LEU A 24 39.90 -29.92 0.75
CA LEU A 24 38.87 -28.98 0.30
C LEU A 24 39.49 -27.72 -0.33
N PHE A 25 40.67 -27.34 0.11
CA PHE A 25 41.41 -26.18 -0.38
C PHE A 25 42.89 -26.50 -0.48
N THR A 26 43.57 -25.85 -1.44
CA THR A 26 45.02 -25.93 -1.57
C THR A 26 45.71 -24.89 -0.67
N ARG A 27 46.98 -25.11 -0.34
CA ARG A 27 47.78 -24.14 0.45
C ARG A 27 47.81 -22.74 -0.17
N ALA A 28 47.90 -22.64 -1.49
CA ALA A 28 47.91 -21.36 -2.19
C ALA A 28 46.58 -20.61 -2.04
N GLU A 29 45.45 -21.32 -2.15
CA GLU A 29 44.12 -20.74 -1.91
C GLU A 29 43.94 -20.33 -0.45
N LEU A 30 44.38 -21.15 0.51
CA LEU A 30 44.30 -20.82 1.93
C LEU A 30 45.15 -19.60 2.29
N ALA A 31 46.31 -19.42 1.65
CA ALA A 31 47.14 -18.22 1.82
C ALA A 31 46.39 -16.95 1.36
N GLU A 32 45.68 -17.00 0.22
CA GLU A 32 44.86 -15.89 -0.24
C GLU A 32 43.66 -15.65 0.69
N VAL A 33 43.04 -16.72 1.22
CA VAL A 33 41.96 -16.60 2.23
C VAL A 33 42.45 -15.89 3.49
N VAL A 34 43.64 -16.25 4.00
CA VAL A 34 44.26 -15.59 5.16
C VAL A 34 44.55 -14.13 4.85
N ARG A 35 45.07 -13.82 3.66
CA ARG A 35 45.34 -12.45 3.23
C ARG A 35 44.06 -11.60 3.22
N ARG A 36 43.00 -12.10 2.57
CA ARG A 36 41.68 -11.43 2.50
C ARG A 36 41.08 -11.23 3.89
N ARG A 37 41.12 -12.24 4.76
CA ARG A 37 40.63 -12.13 6.14
C ARG A 37 41.41 -11.10 6.95
N ARG A 38 42.73 -11.07 6.80
CA ARG A 38 43.59 -10.05 7.42
C ARG A 38 43.18 -8.64 7.00
N ASP A 39 42.94 -8.41 5.70
CA ASP A 39 42.49 -7.12 5.18
C ASP A 39 41.15 -6.69 5.80
N PHE A 40 40.18 -7.61 5.91
CA PHE A 40 38.89 -7.34 6.56
C PHE A 40 39.02 -7.08 8.06
N GLU A 41 39.83 -7.86 8.80
CA GLU A 41 40.08 -7.63 10.22
C GLU A 41 40.73 -6.26 10.47
N PHE A 42 41.64 -5.81 9.60
CA PHE A 42 42.18 -4.44 9.67
C PHE A 42 41.11 -3.38 9.40
N ARG A 43 40.24 -3.57 8.40
CA ARG A 43 39.10 -2.66 8.11
C ARG A 43 38.17 -2.53 9.32
N LEU A 44 37.82 -3.64 9.96
CA LEU A 44 36.91 -3.66 11.12
C LEU A 44 37.52 -3.04 12.38
N ARG A 45 38.85 -3.02 12.51
CA ARG A 45 39.57 -2.46 13.67
C ARG A 45 39.95 -1.00 13.52
N ARG A 46 39.60 -0.35 12.39
CA ARG A 46 39.75 1.10 12.22
C ARG A 46 39.04 1.85 13.35
N ARG A 47 39.47 3.07 13.65
CA ARG A 47 38.85 3.92 14.68
C ARG A 47 37.35 4.15 14.43
N SER A 48 36.97 4.19 13.15
CA SER A 48 35.59 4.26 12.65
C SER A 48 35.41 3.21 11.54
N PRO A 49 35.08 1.95 11.86
CA PRO A 49 34.71 0.98 10.83
C PRO A 49 33.39 1.41 10.18
N LEU A 50 33.18 1.05 8.92
CA LEU A 50 31.93 1.34 8.19
C LEU A 50 31.00 0.13 8.25
N ARG A 51 29.67 0.35 8.17
CA ARG A 51 28.68 -0.74 8.09
C ARG A 51 28.94 -1.64 6.89
N SER A 52 29.30 -1.05 5.76
CA SER A 52 29.65 -1.76 4.53
C SER A 52 30.81 -2.74 4.74
N ASP A 53 31.82 -2.38 5.56
CA ASP A 53 32.96 -3.26 5.83
C ASP A 53 32.52 -4.57 6.52
N PHE A 54 31.56 -4.51 7.44
CA PHE A 54 31.01 -5.71 8.08
C PHE A 54 30.22 -6.57 7.10
N LEU A 55 29.36 -5.94 6.28
CA LEU A 55 28.55 -6.65 5.30
C LEU A 55 29.40 -7.30 4.20
N ASP A 56 30.43 -6.60 3.73
CA ASP A 56 31.39 -7.12 2.74
C ASP A 56 32.11 -8.37 3.28
N TYR A 57 32.54 -8.33 4.54
CA TYR A 57 33.22 -9.44 5.18
C TYR A 57 32.28 -10.64 5.38
N ILE A 58 31.05 -10.38 5.83
CA ILE A 58 30.02 -11.44 5.94
C ILE A 58 29.76 -12.07 4.56
N ALA A 59 29.56 -11.25 3.53
CA ALA A 59 29.33 -11.75 2.17
C ALA A 59 30.51 -12.57 1.65
N TYR A 60 31.74 -12.17 1.98
CA TYR A 60 32.94 -12.95 1.66
C TYR A 60 32.96 -14.32 2.37
N GLU A 61 32.72 -14.36 3.69
CA GLU A 61 32.70 -15.63 4.43
C GLU A 61 31.55 -16.54 4.01
N LEU A 62 30.38 -15.99 3.64
CA LEU A 62 29.26 -16.77 3.10
C LEU A 62 29.61 -17.39 1.74
N ARG A 63 30.28 -16.65 0.86
CA ARG A 63 30.79 -17.19 -0.42
C ARG A 63 31.81 -18.30 -0.20
N LEU A 64 32.70 -18.13 0.77
CA LEU A 64 33.70 -19.13 1.12
C LEU A 64 33.06 -20.42 1.69
N ASP A 65 32.06 -20.29 2.57
CA ASP A 65 31.31 -21.43 3.11
C ASP A 65 30.52 -22.16 2.01
N ALA A 66 29.91 -21.41 1.08
CA ALA A 66 29.21 -21.99 -0.07
C ALA A 66 30.18 -22.76 -1.00
N LEU A 67 31.37 -22.22 -1.26
CA LEU A 67 32.42 -22.88 -2.03
C LEU A 67 32.89 -24.17 -1.34
N ARG A 68 33.13 -24.10 -0.02
CA ARG A 68 33.49 -25.25 0.80
C ARG A 68 32.43 -26.36 0.70
N ASP A 69 31.15 -26.00 0.81
CA ASP A 69 30.04 -26.95 0.68
C ASP A 69 29.93 -27.56 -0.73
N LEU A 70 30.17 -26.77 -1.78
CA LEU A 70 30.21 -27.27 -3.16
C LEU A 70 31.35 -28.28 -3.35
N ARG A 71 32.55 -27.96 -2.90
CA ARG A 71 33.73 -28.85 -3.00
C ARG A 71 33.53 -30.11 -2.18
N LYS A 72 32.99 -29.99 -0.96
CA LYS A 72 32.60 -31.14 -0.13
C LYS A 72 31.61 -32.05 -0.85
N ARG A 73 30.56 -31.49 -1.48
CA ARG A 73 29.61 -32.29 -2.28
C ARG A 73 30.29 -32.95 -3.48
N ALA A 74 31.22 -32.28 -4.15
CA ALA A 74 31.98 -32.85 -5.25
C ALA A 74 32.86 -34.03 -4.81
N ILE A 75 33.58 -33.90 -3.69
CA ILE A 75 34.40 -34.99 -3.13
C ILE A 75 33.52 -36.19 -2.75
N ILE A 76 32.38 -35.95 -2.07
CA ILE A 76 31.44 -37.02 -1.71
C ILE A 76 30.91 -37.76 -2.94
N ARG A 77 30.64 -37.05 -4.05
CA ARG A 77 30.21 -37.67 -5.31
C ARG A 77 31.34 -38.43 -6.01
N ALA A 78 32.58 -37.97 -5.89
CA ALA A 78 33.76 -38.54 -6.55
C ALA A 78 34.32 -39.79 -5.85
N THR A 79 33.88 -40.11 -4.64
CA THR A 79 34.22 -41.36 -3.94
C THR A 79 33.14 -42.43 -4.17
N PRO A 80 33.23 -43.30 -5.21
CA PRO A 80 32.36 -44.46 -5.34
C PRO A 80 32.73 -45.55 -4.32
N ASP A 81 31.73 -46.30 -3.83
CA ASP A 81 31.90 -47.43 -2.91
C ASP A 81 32.80 -48.52 -3.52
N THR A 82 34.09 -48.54 -3.19
CA THR A 82 35.00 -49.63 -3.56
C THR A 82 34.86 -50.80 -2.58
N THR A 83 33.80 -51.60 -2.71
CA THR A 83 33.76 -52.99 -2.20
C THR A 83 32.79 -53.82 -3.04
N ASP A 84 33.16 -54.16 -4.26
CA ASP A 84 32.54 -55.27 -5.01
C ASP A 84 33.63 -55.87 -5.91
N HIS A 85 34.61 -56.56 -5.31
CA HIS A 85 35.38 -57.64 -5.96
C HIS A 85 36.01 -58.54 -4.88
N ASP A 86 35.94 -59.85 -5.12
CA ASP A 86 36.54 -60.99 -4.38
C ASP A 86 35.67 -61.68 -3.31
N ALA A 87 34.87 -62.67 -3.75
CA ALA A 87 34.90 -64.05 -3.22
C ALA A 87 33.90 -64.95 -3.97
N ASP A 88 34.46 -65.88 -4.73
CA ASP A 88 33.82 -66.95 -5.48
C ASP A 88 33.57 -68.20 -4.60
N ALA A 89 32.56 -68.98 -4.99
CA ALA A 89 32.21 -70.38 -4.69
C ALA A 89 32.17 -70.94 -3.24
N THR A 90 30.97 -71.32 -2.78
CA THR A 90 30.57 -72.73 -2.57
C THR A 90 29.10 -72.86 -2.12
N ASP A 91 28.40 -73.84 -2.70
CA ASP A 91 26.99 -74.21 -2.49
C ASP A 91 26.66 -74.68 -1.07
N ASN A 92 25.52 -74.27 -0.50
CA ASN A 92 24.29 -75.09 -0.39
C ASN A 92 23.25 -74.49 0.59
N ASP A 93 22.00 -74.55 0.16
CA ASP A 93 20.78 -74.80 0.93
C ASP A 93 20.21 -73.79 1.96
N SER A 94 18.87 -73.76 2.00
CA SER A 94 17.94 -73.15 2.97
C SER A 94 17.52 -71.68 2.80
N SER A 95 16.42 -71.56 2.08
CA SER A 95 15.47 -70.46 1.98
C SER A 95 14.88 -70.03 3.35
N LYS A 96 15.65 -69.30 4.18
CA LYS A 96 15.08 -68.50 5.30
C LYS A 96 15.92 -67.30 5.79
N LYS A 97 17.01 -66.95 5.11
CA LYS A 97 17.87 -65.78 5.45
C LYS A 97 17.78 -64.58 4.48
N LYS A 98 16.82 -64.54 3.56
CA LYS A 98 16.67 -63.44 2.56
C LYS A 98 15.97 -62.16 3.07
N LYS A 99 15.41 -62.11 4.29
CA LYS A 99 14.78 -60.89 4.85
C LYS A 99 15.62 -60.10 5.86
N LYS A 100 16.76 -60.62 6.34
CA LYS A 100 17.62 -59.92 7.33
C LYS A 100 18.88 -59.25 6.75
N LYS A 101 19.23 -59.53 5.48
CA LYS A 101 20.40 -58.92 4.80
C LYS A 101 20.07 -57.66 3.97
N LYS A 102 18.80 -57.25 3.90
CA LYS A 102 18.34 -56.03 3.19
C LYS A 102 18.21 -54.77 4.08
N ARG A 103 18.44 -54.89 5.40
CA ARG A 103 18.36 -53.76 6.35
C ARG A 103 19.70 -53.08 6.70
N ASN A 104 20.83 -53.56 6.16
CA ASN A 104 22.16 -52.96 6.41
C ASN A 104 22.85 -52.38 5.16
N LYS A 105 22.20 -52.37 3.98
CA LYS A 105 22.62 -51.54 2.83
C LYS A 105 22.07 -50.12 3.03
N GLY A 106 22.77 -49.31 3.82
CA GLY A 106 22.31 -47.95 4.13
C GLY A 106 23.19 -47.16 5.10
N LYS A 107 24.47 -47.47 5.20
CA LYS A 107 25.44 -46.59 5.87
C LYS A 107 26.59 -46.31 4.92
N ALA A 108 26.28 -45.63 3.82
CA ALA A 108 27.30 -44.83 3.12
C ALA A 108 28.05 -44.03 4.20
N LYS A 109 29.39 -44.08 4.18
CA LYS A 109 30.27 -43.53 5.21
C LYS A 109 29.98 -42.02 5.34
N LYS A 110 29.10 -41.62 6.28
CA LYS A 110 28.69 -40.22 6.48
C LYS A 110 29.94 -39.36 6.66
N TRP A 111 30.11 -38.36 5.81
CA TRP A 111 31.14 -37.34 5.94
C TRP A 111 31.13 -36.78 7.37
N LYS A 112 32.16 -37.09 8.16
CA LYS A 112 32.22 -36.71 9.58
C LYS A 112 32.31 -35.19 9.68
N LYS A 113 31.47 -34.59 10.54
CA LYS A 113 31.54 -33.15 10.83
C LYS A 113 32.89 -32.86 11.50
N SER A 114 33.63 -31.89 10.97
CA SER A 114 34.90 -31.42 11.54
C SER A 114 34.81 -29.94 11.91
N VAL A 115 35.86 -29.42 12.54
CA VAL A 115 35.97 -28.02 12.97
C VAL A 115 35.73 -27.06 11.80
N SER A 116 36.27 -27.35 10.62
CA SER A 116 36.08 -26.52 9.42
C SER A 116 34.65 -26.43 8.91
N ASP A 117 33.76 -27.37 9.27
CA ASP A 117 32.33 -27.31 8.90
C ASP A 117 31.55 -26.29 9.73
N ILE A 118 32.03 -25.96 10.94
CA ILE A 118 31.32 -25.12 11.91
C ILE A 118 31.94 -23.71 11.96
N ALA A 119 33.25 -23.62 11.76
CA ALA A 119 34.00 -22.42 12.06
C ALA A 119 33.65 -21.22 11.16
N GLY A 120 33.36 -21.43 9.87
CA GLY A 120 32.87 -20.37 8.98
C GLY A 120 31.55 -19.74 9.45
N VAL A 121 30.59 -20.57 9.88
CA VAL A 121 29.31 -20.10 10.43
C VAL A 121 29.52 -19.34 11.74
N LEU A 122 30.37 -19.85 12.64
CA LEU A 122 30.70 -19.17 13.89
C LEU A 122 31.35 -17.80 13.66
N ARG A 123 32.21 -17.68 12.64
CA ARG A 123 32.83 -16.41 12.26
C ARG A 123 31.78 -15.41 11.79
N VAL A 124 30.87 -15.81 10.90
CA VAL A 124 29.78 -14.93 10.45
C VAL A 124 28.94 -14.45 11.64
N LEU A 125 28.61 -15.34 12.59
CA LEU A 125 27.90 -14.98 13.83
C LEU A 125 28.69 -13.97 14.68
N ASP A 126 30.00 -14.16 14.81
CA ASP A 126 30.85 -13.24 15.56
C ASP A 126 30.98 -11.87 14.86
N ILE A 127 31.03 -11.84 13.53
CA ILE A 127 31.03 -10.59 12.75
C ILE A 127 29.71 -9.85 12.93
N TYR A 128 28.58 -10.53 12.81
CA TYR A 128 27.27 -9.93 13.09
C TYR A 128 27.18 -9.40 14.53
N ARG A 129 27.62 -10.18 15.53
CA ARG A 129 27.64 -9.71 16.93
C ARG A 129 28.50 -8.46 17.11
N MET A 130 29.65 -8.38 16.45
CA MET A 130 30.48 -7.17 16.49
C MET A 130 29.78 -5.98 15.84
N ALA A 131 29.13 -6.22 14.69
CA ALA A 131 28.39 -5.20 13.96
C ALA A 131 27.23 -4.65 14.80
N THR A 132 26.42 -5.52 15.42
CA THR A 132 25.24 -5.13 16.20
C THR A 132 25.58 -4.44 17.52
N VAL A 133 26.71 -4.76 18.15
CA VAL A 133 27.21 -4.03 19.33
C VAL A 133 27.63 -2.60 18.98
N ARG A 134 28.15 -2.39 17.76
CA ARG A 134 28.60 -1.07 17.29
C ARG A 134 27.46 -0.24 16.71
N TYR A 135 26.64 -0.83 15.84
CA TYR A 135 25.49 -0.22 15.19
C TYR A 135 24.20 -0.68 15.85
N LYS A 136 24.03 -0.29 17.11
CA LYS A 136 22.87 -0.73 17.91
C LYS A 136 21.54 -0.35 17.27
N GLY A 137 21.47 0.85 16.68
CA GLY A 137 20.26 1.46 16.10
C GLY A 137 19.76 0.84 14.78
N ASP A 138 20.57 0.01 14.12
CA ASP A 138 20.29 -0.44 12.76
C ASP A 138 19.45 -1.72 12.74
N LEU A 139 18.14 -1.56 12.56
CA LEU A 139 17.19 -2.68 12.56
C LEU A 139 17.43 -3.67 11.42
N ASP A 140 17.82 -3.21 10.23
CA ASP A 140 18.09 -4.10 9.09
C ASP A 140 19.27 -5.04 9.39
N LEU A 141 20.32 -4.53 10.05
CA LEU A 141 21.43 -5.37 10.49
C LEU A 141 21.02 -6.42 11.52
N TRP A 142 20.11 -6.06 12.44
CA TRP A 142 19.52 -7.02 13.39
C TRP A 142 18.70 -8.09 12.67
N PHE A 143 17.82 -7.72 11.73
CA PHE A 143 17.02 -8.68 10.97
C PHE A 143 17.89 -9.63 10.15
N ARG A 144 18.92 -9.14 9.44
CA ARG A 144 19.88 -10.00 8.72
C ARG A 144 20.60 -10.98 9.64
N TYR A 145 20.96 -10.54 10.85
CA TYR A 145 21.58 -11.42 11.85
C TYR A 145 20.61 -12.50 12.35
N LEU A 146 19.35 -12.13 12.60
CA LEU A 146 18.31 -13.05 13.05
C LEU A 146 17.92 -14.07 11.97
N GLU A 147 17.75 -13.63 10.73
CA GLU A 147 17.52 -14.50 9.57
C GLU A 147 18.66 -15.50 9.38
N PHE A 148 19.92 -15.03 9.47
CA PHE A 148 21.06 -15.94 9.38
C PHE A 148 21.06 -16.98 10.51
N CYS A 149 20.72 -16.60 11.74
CA CYS A 149 20.58 -17.54 12.85
C CYS A 149 19.45 -18.55 12.63
N ARG A 150 18.33 -18.12 12.03
CA ARG A 150 17.18 -18.96 11.68
C ARG A 150 17.57 -19.99 10.61
N ASP A 151 18.19 -19.57 9.52
CA ASP A 151 18.56 -20.44 8.40
C ASP A 151 19.56 -21.52 8.83
N LYS A 152 20.50 -21.16 9.71
CA LYS A 152 21.49 -22.11 10.25
C LYS A 152 20.99 -22.88 11.48
N ARG A 153 19.76 -22.62 11.96
CA ARG A 153 19.17 -23.17 13.21
C ARG A 153 20.13 -23.12 14.39
N HIS A 154 20.85 -21.99 14.55
CA HIS A 154 21.87 -21.86 15.58
C HIS A 154 21.29 -21.41 16.92
N GLY A 155 21.70 -22.03 18.04
CA GLY A 155 21.18 -21.73 19.38
C GLY A 155 21.46 -20.30 19.90
N ARG A 156 22.34 -19.55 19.23
CA ARG A 156 22.59 -18.12 19.55
C ARG A 156 21.40 -17.22 19.21
N MET A 157 20.40 -17.73 18.49
CA MET A 157 19.17 -17.00 18.16
C MET A 157 18.49 -16.41 19.41
N LYS A 158 18.38 -17.17 20.50
CA LYS A 158 17.81 -16.70 21.77
C LYS A 158 18.55 -15.49 22.33
N GLN A 159 19.87 -15.56 22.31
CA GLN A 159 20.73 -14.48 22.81
C GLN A 159 20.65 -13.25 21.90
N ALA A 160 20.61 -13.46 20.57
CA ALA A 160 20.47 -12.40 19.59
C ALA A 160 19.14 -11.66 19.74
N LEU A 161 18.02 -12.39 19.86
CA LEU A 161 16.69 -11.82 20.09
C LEU A 161 16.62 -11.06 21.42
N ALA A 162 17.11 -11.66 22.51
CA ALA A 162 17.13 -10.99 23.81
C ALA A 162 17.96 -9.69 23.78
N GLN A 163 19.08 -9.68 23.05
CA GLN A 163 19.91 -8.50 22.88
C GLN A 163 19.24 -7.44 21.99
N ALA A 164 18.57 -7.85 20.90
CA ALA A 164 17.83 -6.96 20.01
C ALA A 164 16.69 -6.27 20.75
N ILE A 165 15.87 -7.02 21.49
CA ILE A 165 14.76 -6.51 22.30
C ILE A 165 15.26 -5.54 23.37
N ARG A 166 16.39 -5.86 24.01
CA ARG A 166 16.99 -4.97 25.02
C ARG A 166 17.40 -3.60 24.45
N TYR A 167 17.87 -3.55 23.20
CA TYR A 167 18.21 -2.28 22.55
C TYR A 167 17.00 -1.58 21.93
N HIS A 168 15.99 -2.34 21.50
CA HIS A 168 14.82 -1.85 20.76
C HIS A 168 13.49 -2.29 21.40
N PRO A 169 13.21 -1.91 22.65
CA PRO A 169 11.99 -2.35 23.34
C PRO A 169 10.71 -1.75 22.75
N LYS A 170 10.83 -0.62 22.04
CA LYS A 170 9.70 0.13 21.45
C LYS A 170 9.27 -0.36 20.06
N VAL A 171 9.88 -1.41 19.52
CA VAL A 171 9.57 -1.92 18.17
C VAL A 171 8.70 -3.18 18.31
N PRO A 172 7.38 -3.09 18.05
CA PRO A 172 6.46 -4.22 18.12
C PRO A 172 6.90 -5.45 17.32
N GLY A 173 7.37 -5.23 16.09
CA GLY A 173 7.74 -6.32 15.18
C GLY A 173 8.83 -7.26 15.72
N LEU A 174 9.75 -6.75 16.55
CA LEU A 174 10.78 -7.59 17.18
C LEU A 174 10.20 -8.52 18.25
N TRP A 175 9.22 -8.05 19.02
CA TRP A 175 8.51 -8.85 20.01
C TRP A 175 7.67 -9.94 19.34
N ILE A 176 6.91 -9.57 18.31
CA ILE A 176 6.11 -10.51 17.50
C ILE A 176 7.01 -11.59 16.90
N TYR A 177 8.12 -11.18 16.27
CA TYR A 177 9.06 -12.11 15.66
C TYR A 177 9.71 -13.06 16.69
N ALA A 178 10.07 -12.55 17.88
CA ALA A 178 10.63 -13.37 18.95
C ALA A 178 9.61 -14.39 19.50
N ALA A 179 8.37 -13.95 19.72
CA ALA A 179 7.28 -14.82 20.18
C ALA A 179 6.95 -15.89 19.14
N ALA A 180 6.82 -15.52 17.86
CA ALA A 180 6.58 -16.46 16.76
C ALA A 180 7.72 -17.50 16.65
N TRP A 181 8.98 -17.08 16.79
CA TRP A 181 10.11 -18.01 16.76
C TRP A 181 10.09 -19.02 17.92
N GLU A 182 9.81 -18.58 19.16
CA GLU A 182 9.66 -19.49 20.32
C GLU A 182 8.43 -20.42 20.16
N PHE A 183 7.34 -19.93 19.57
CA PHE A 183 6.11 -20.70 19.35
C PHE A 183 6.28 -21.77 18.26
N ASP A 184 6.84 -21.41 17.10
CA ASP A 184 6.90 -22.31 15.95
C ASP A 184 8.08 -23.27 15.99
N GLN A 185 9.27 -22.80 16.40
CA GLN A 185 10.49 -23.63 16.37
C GLN A 185 10.73 -24.39 17.66
N ASN A 186 10.50 -23.75 18.82
CA ASN A 186 10.74 -24.38 20.13
C ASN A 186 9.48 -25.00 20.75
N LEU A 187 8.30 -24.79 20.13
CA LEU A 187 7.00 -25.24 20.63
C LEU A 187 6.74 -24.79 22.09
N ASN A 188 7.36 -23.68 22.52
CA ASN A 188 7.29 -23.19 23.89
C ASN A 188 6.28 -22.04 24.01
N VAL A 189 5.04 -22.42 24.26
CA VAL A 189 3.90 -21.49 24.35
C VAL A 189 4.01 -20.58 25.58
N ALA A 190 4.51 -21.09 26.70
CA ALA A 190 4.67 -20.29 27.93
C ALA A 190 5.69 -19.16 27.74
N ALA A 191 6.82 -19.46 27.07
CA ALA A 191 7.81 -18.44 26.73
C ALA A 191 7.27 -17.43 25.71
N ALA A 192 6.56 -17.90 24.67
CA ALA A 192 5.95 -17.03 23.66
C ALA A 192 4.92 -16.07 24.29
N ARG A 193 4.07 -16.56 25.20
CA ARG A 193 3.11 -15.74 25.96
C ARG A 193 3.81 -14.72 26.85
N ALA A 194 4.86 -15.13 27.56
CA ALA A 194 5.64 -14.21 28.40
C ALA A 194 6.29 -13.09 27.58
N LEU A 195 6.83 -13.41 26.39
CA LEU A 195 7.38 -12.42 25.46
C LEU A 195 6.30 -11.48 24.93
N MET A 196 5.12 -11.99 24.57
CA MET A 196 4.03 -11.16 24.08
C MET A 196 3.49 -10.21 25.17
N GLN A 197 3.32 -10.71 26.40
CA GLN A 197 2.89 -9.90 27.54
C GLN A 197 3.93 -8.83 27.93
N THR A 198 5.23 -9.14 27.88
CA THR A 198 6.28 -8.14 28.12
C THR A 198 6.40 -7.12 26.99
N GLY A 199 6.17 -7.56 25.75
CA GLY A 199 6.01 -6.69 24.59
C GLY A 199 4.84 -5.72 24.74
N LEU A 200 3.67 -6.20 25.16
CA LEU A 200 2.48 -5.37 25.41
C LEU A 200 2.67 -4.34 26.53
N ARG A 201 3.42 -4.68 27.58
CA ARG A 201 3.82 -3.69 28.61
C ARG A 201 4.75 -2.61 28.06
N SER A 202 5.57 -2.96 27.09
CA SER A 202 6.55 -2.03 26.48
C SER A 202 5.93 -1.19 25.36
N CYS A 203 4.96 -1.76 24.62
CA CYS A 203 4.28 -1.17 23.48
C CYS A 203 2.75 -1.38 23.58
N PRO A 204 2.05 -0.73 24.52
CA PRO A 204 0.61 -0.91 24.70
C PRO A 204 -0.22 -0.30 23.56
N GLU A 205 0.33 0.71 22.88
CA GLU A 205 -0.33 1.48 21.81
C GLU A 205 -0.33 0.76 20.45
N SER A 206 0.39 -0.36 20.31
CA SER A 206 0.49 -1.05 19.02
C SER A 206 -0.67 -2.03 18.81
N GLU A 207 -1.48 -1.78 17.78
CA GLU A 207 -2.56 -2.68 17.37
C GLU A 207 -2.04 -4.08 17.00
N ASP A 208 -0.95 -4.14 16.24
CA ASP A 208 -0.40 -5.39 15.71
C ASP A 208 0.03 -6.35 16.83
N MET A 209 0.52 -5.84 17.96
CA MET A 209 0.85 -6.67 19.13
C MET A 209 -0.38 -7.40 19.67
N TRP A 210 -1.50 -6.70 19.82
CA TRP A 210 -2.75 -7.26 20.34
C TRP A 210 -3.34 -8.29 19.37
N ILE A 211 -3.30 -7.98 18.07
CA ILE A 211 -3.78 -8.87 17.00
C ILE A 211 -2.95 -10.14 16.93
N GLU A 212 -1.62 -10.03 16.92
CA GLU A 212 -0.74 -11.19 16.85
C GLU A 212 -0.78 -12.01 18.14
N TYR A 213 -0.98 -11.39 19.30
CA TYR A 213 -1.20 -12.13 20.53
C TYR A 213 -2.48 -12.97 20.47
N LEU A 214 -3.58 -12.39 19.99
CA LEU A 214 -4.83 -13.10 19.76
C LEU A 214 -4.62 -14.26 18.77
N ARG A 215 -4.01 -14.01 17.61
CA ARG A 215 -3.72 -15.05 16.60
C ARG A 215 -2.86 -16.18 17.17
N MET A 216 -1.85 -15.86 17.97
CA MET A 216 -1.00 -16.86 18.63
C MET A 216 -1.81 -17.74 19.60
N GLU A 217 -2.66 -17.16 20.44
CA GLU A 217 -3.49 -17.93 21.37
C GLU A 217 -4.53 -18.79 20.63
N LEU A 218 -5.15 -18.26 19.57
CA LEU A 218 -6.09 -19.01 18.72
C LEU A 218 -5.40 -20.19 18.01
N THR A 219 -4.22 -19.97 17.44
CA THR A 219 -3.45 -21.05 16.80
C THR A 219 -2.99 -22.09 17.82
N TYR A 220 -2.67 -21.69 19.05
CA TYR A 220 -2.39 -22.62 20.15
C TYR A 220 -3.60 -23.48 20.49
N LEU A 221 -4.78 -22.87 20.67
CA LEU A 221 -6.03 -23.58 20.96
C LEU A 221 -6.39 -24.56 19.83
N ASN A 222 -6.22 -24.15 18.57
CA ASN A 222 -6.44 -25.01 17.40
C ASN A 222 -5.45 -26.18 17.35
N LYS A 223 -4.15 -25.94 17.60
CA LYS A 223 -3.14 -27.00 17.71
C LYS A 223 -3.47 -27.98 18.83
N LEU A 224 -4.00 -27.51 19.96
CA LEU A 224 -4.41 -28.39 21.07
C LEU A 224 -5.67 -29.19 20.74
N LYS A 225 -6.66 -28.59 20.09
CA LYS A 225 -7.85 -29.29 19.55
C LYS A 225 -7.44 -30.42 18.62
N ALA A 226 -6.55 -30.15 17.66
CA ALA A 226 -6.04 -31.16 16.74
C ALA A 226 -5.33 -32.32 17.47
N ARG A 227 -4.58 -32.03 18.53
CA ARG A 227 -3.95 -33.07 19.38
C ARG A 227 -4.97 -33.93 20.10
N LYS A 228 -6.00 -33.33 20.71
CA LYS A 228 -7.08 -34.08 21.41
C LYS A 228 -7.85 -35.00 20.45
N VAL A 229 -8.21 -34.47 19.27
CA VAL A 229 -8.86 -35.26 18.21
C VAL A 229 -7.97 -36.42 17.73
N ALA A 230 -6.65 -36.19 17.61
CA ALA A 230 -5.71 -37.24 17.20
C ALA A 230 -5.50 -38.31 18.28
N LEU A 231 -5.68 -37.99 19.56
CA LEU A 231 -5.60 -38.91 20.69
C LEU A 231 -6.86 -39.76 20.88
N GLY A 232 -7.91 -39.54 20.07
CA GLY A 232 -9.11 -40.37 20.07
C GLY A 232 -10.12 -40.03 21.17
N GLU A 233 -10.00 -38.87 21.82
CA GLU A 233 -11.12 -38.29 22.56
C GLU A 233 -12.17 -37.85 21.52
N ASP A 234 -13.35 -38.48 21.57
CA ASP A 234 -14.44 -38.35 20.61
C ASP A 234 -14.99 -36.91 20.62
N VAL A 235 -14.38 -36.00 19.85
CA VAL A 235 -14.95 -34.67 19.57
C VAL A 235 -16.13 -34.87 18.62
N LYS A 236 -17.25 -35.31 19.17
CA LYS A 236 -18.55 -35.29 18.50
C LYS A 236 -19.08 -33.87 18.54
N THR A 237 -18.47 -32.98 17.75
CA THR A 237 -19.15 -31.80 17.20
C THR A 237 -18.38 -31.29 15.98
N LEU A 238 -19.07 -31.38 14.84
CA LEU A 238 -18.84 -30.65 13.59
C LEU A 238 -17.62 -31.06 12.74
N GLN A 239 -17.81 -32.16 11.99
CA GLN A 239 -17.13 -32.36 10.72
C GLN A 239 -17.79 -31.50 9.63
N LYS A 240 -17.04 -30.57 9.03
CA LYS A 240 -17.20 -30.22 7.61
C LYS A 240 -15.97 -30.79 6.90
N LYS A 241 -16.19 -31.70 5.95
CA LYS A 241 -15.13 -32.39 5.20
C LYS A 241 -14.29 -31.36 4.43
N ASN A 242 -13.11 -31.02 4.95
CA ASN A 242 -12.02 -30.44 4.15
C ASN A 242 -10.92 -31.48 3.98
N ASN A 243 -10.45 -31.65 2.75
CA ASN A 243 -9.37 -32.55 2.36
C ASN A 243 -8.00 -32.19 2.98
N ASP A 244 -7.90 -31.11 3.74
CA ASP A 244 -6.64 -30.64 4.36
C ASP A 244 -6.20 -31.42 5.60
N ALA A 245 -7.10 -32.22 6.18
CA ALA A 245 -6.77 -33.03 7.36
C ALA A 245 -5.83 -34.20 7.03
N SER A 246 -5.78 -34.68 5.78
CA SER A 246 -4.84 -35.73 5.36
C SER A 246 -3.44 -35.18 5.12
N THR A 247 -3.33 -33.99 4.51
CA THR A 247 -2.06 -33.27 4.28
C THR A 247 -1.37 -32.94 5.61
N TRP A 248 -2.12 -32.47 6.61
CA TRP A 248 -1.57 -32.15 7.92
C TRP A 248 -1.09 -33.37 8.72
N LYS A 249 -1.76 -34.53 8.56
CA LYS A 249 -1.34 -35.79 9.18
C LYS A 249 -0.03 -36.31 8.58
N GLU A 250 0.21 -36.08 7.29
CA GLU A 250 1.45 -36.48 6.63
C GLU A 250 2.63 -35.56 7.00
N GLU A 251 2.39 -34.25 7.11
CA GLU A 251 3.40 -33.26 7.52
C GLU A 251 3.88 -33.43 8.98
N ASN A 252 3.04 -34.00 9.85
CA ASN A 252 3.32 -34.14 11.28
C ASN A 252 3.61 -35.58 11.72
N LYS A 253 4.00 -36.46 10.78
CA LYS A 253 4.27 -37.88 11.06
C LYS A 253 5.42 -38.12 12.05
N GLU A 254 6.34 -37.16 12.19
CA GLU A 254 7.43 -37.20 13.18
C GLU A 254 6.96 -36.92 14.63
N LEU A 255 5.75 -36.39 14.84
CA LEU A 255 5.16 -36.20 16.17
C LEU A 255 4.61 -37.50 16.79
N PHE A 256 4.49 -38.58 16.02
CA PHE A 256 3.85 -39.84 16.43
C PHE A 256 4.84 -41.02 16.53
N MET A 257 5.97 -40.83 17.21
CA MET A 257 6.81 -41.95 17.65
C MET A 257 6.58 -42.24 19.14
N SER A 258 5.92 -43.36 19.40
CA SER A 258 5.59 -43.88 20.73
C SER A 258 6.82 -44.15 21.58
N LEU A 259 6.86 -43.57 22.78
CA LEU A 259 7.73 -44.04 23.86
C LEU A 259 7.13 -45.32 24.44
N ASN A 260 7.98 -46.35 24.54
CA ASN A 260 7.74 -47.69 25.08
C ASN A 260 6.60 -47.79 26.12
N GLU A 261 5.63 -48.64 25.81
CA GLU A 261 4.75 -49.27 26.78
C GLU A 261 5.56 -50.29 27.59
N GLN A 262 5.59 -50.13 28.91
CA GLN A 262 5.71 -51.26 29.84
C GLN A 262 4.42 -51.32 30.63
N ASP A 263 3.67 -52.39 30.37
CA ASP A 263 2.54 -52.90 31.15
C ASP A 263 2.92 -53.05 32.63
N GLU A 264 2.03 -52.62 33.54
CA GLU A 264 1.42 -53.49 34.56
C GLU A 264 0.02 -52.94 34.93
N GLY A 265 -1.00 -53.80 34.89
CA GLY A 265 -2.39 -53.52 35.27
C GLY A 265 -2.65 -53.67 36.79
N PRO A 266 -3.92 -53.79 37.27
CA PRO A 266 -5.10 -54.25 36.55
C PRO A 266 -6.37 -53.36 36.67
N LYS A 267 -7.35 -53.72 35.84
CA LYS A 267 -8.65 -53.07 35.60
C LYS A 267 -9.64 -53.18 36.76
N GLU A 268 -10.45 -52.14 36.93
CA GLU A 268 -11.88 -52.27 37.26
C GLU A 268 -12.72 -51.40 36.31
N PRO A 269 -13.84 -51.90 35.74
CA PRO A 269 -14.71 -51.15 34.84
C PRO A 269 -15.97 -50.64 35.57
N GLY A 270 -16.24 -49.34 35.50
CA GLY A 270 -17.55 -48.81 35.90
C GLY A 270 -17.59 -47.30 36.09
N SER A 271 -18.36 -46.63 35.22
CA SER A 271 -18.86 -45.25 35.37
C SER A 271 -17.86 -44.09 35.29
N GLN A 272 -17.51 -43.66 34.07
CA GLN A 272 -16.85 -42.36 33.81
C GLN A 272 -17.38 -41.65 32.55
N GLY A 273 -18.66 -41.83 32.18
CA GLY A 273 -19.25 -41.17 31.02
C GLY A 273 -19.59 -39.68 31.22
N VAL A 274 -19.74 -39.21 32.47
CA VAL A 274 -20.28 -37.86 32.77
C VAL A 274 -19.19 -36.86 33.21
N ALA A 275 -17.99 -37.33 33.55
CA ALA A 275 -16.89 -36.48 34.04
C ALA A 275 -15.97 -35.91 32.93
N LEU A 276 -16.17 -36.34 31.66
CA LEU A 276 -15.33 -35.97 30.52
C LEU A 276 -15.87 -34.74 29.77
N GLU A 277 -17.19 -34.65 29.50
CA GLU A 277 -17.82 -33.47 28.87
C GLU A 277 -17.56 -32.19 29.67
N GLY A 278 -17.72 -32.22 30.99
CA GLY A 278 -17.46 -31.05 31.84
C GLY A 278 -16.00 -30.57 31.82
N LYS A 279 -15.03 -31.44 31.54
CA LYS A 279 -13.60 -31.04 31.43
C LYS A 279 -13.28 -30.45 30.06
N GLU A 280 -13.98 -30.88 29.01
CA GLU A 280 -13.85 -30.35 27.66
C GLU A 280 -14.42 -28.93 27.58
N ASP A 281 -15.58 -28.69 28.20
CA ASP A 281 -16.18 -27.37 28.32
C ASP A 281 -15.31 -26.42 29.15
N LEU A 282 -14.77 -26.88 30.28
CA LEU A 282 -13.87 -26.07 31.12
C LEU A 282 -12.61 -25.61 30.35
N PHE A 283 -12.09 -26.45 29.46
CA PHE A 283 -10.93 -26.08 28.64
C PHE A 283 -11.27 -24.97 27.63
N TRP A 284 -12.39 -25.10 26.93
CA TRP A 284 -12.83 -24.09 25.97
C TRP A 284 -13.26 -22.79 26.65
N GLN A 285 -13.88 -22.88 27.82
CA GLN A 285 -14.17 -21.73 28.68
C GLN A 285 -12.89 -21.02 29.13
N GLN A 286 -11.84 -21.76 29.49
CA GLN A 286 -10.53 -21.16 29.82
C GLN A 286 -9.90 -20.48 28.59
N GLY A 287 -9.99 -21.09 27.41
CA GLY A 287 -9.52 -20.50 26.16
C GLY A 287 -10.27 -19.22 25.80
N LEU A 288 -11.59 -19.23 25.94
CA LEU A 288 -12.47 -18.07 25.73
C LEU A 288 -12.15 -16.95 26.73
N LEU A 289 -11.97 -17.29 28.01
CA LEU A 289 -11.62 -16.32 29.04
C LEU A 289 -10.28 -15.63 28.73
N ILE A 290 -9.29 -16.39 28.25
CA ILE A 290 -8.01 -15.80 27.81
C ILE A 290 -8.26 -14.81 26.67
N ILE A 291 -9.04 -15.19 25.65
CA ILE A 291 -9.35 -14.32 24.52
C ILE A 291 -10.13 -13.06 24.97
N GLN A 292 -11.12 -13.20 25.84
CA GLN A 292 -11.87 -12.09 26.45
C GLN A 292 -10.94 -11.14 27.22
N THR A 293 -10.02 -11.68 28.02
CA THR A 293 -9.05 -10.84 28.76
C THR A 293 -8.13 -10.07 27.82
N ILE A 294 -7.76 -10.66 26.68
CA ILE A 294 -6.96 -10.00 25.65
C ILE A 294 -7.77 -8.88 25.01
N TYR A 295 -9.03 -9.16 24.64
CA TYR A 295 -9.92 -8.17 24.06
C TYR A 295 -10.16 -6.99 25.00
N HIS A 296 -10.53 -7.23 26.27
CA HIS A 296 -10.69 -6.15 27.25
C HIS A 296 -9.38 -5.41 27.55
N GLY A 297 -8.24 -6.10 27.51
CA GLY A 297 -6.93 -5.46 27.61
C GLY A 297 -6.68 -4.51 26.44
N ALA A 298 -7.03 -4.95 25.23
CA ALA A 298 -6.89 -4.19 24.01
C ALA A 298 -7.83 -2.97 23.95
N THR A 299 -9.10 -3.12 24.33
CA THR A 299 -10.07 -2.00 24.35
C THR A 299 -9.71 -0.94 25.39
N LYS A 300 -9.19 -1.35 26.55
CA LYS A 300 -8.67 -0.41 27.57
C LYS A 300 -7.42 0.32 27.10
N ALA A 301 -6.52 -0.36 26.40
CA ALA A 301 -5.29 0.24 25.90
C ALA A 301 -5.52 1.16 24.69
N LEU A 302 -6.44 0.77 23.81
CA LEU A 302 -6.76 1.47 22.56
C LEU A 302 -8.27 1.69 22.39
N PRO A 303 -8.88 2.63 23.13
CA PRO A 303 -10.31 2.90 23.02
C PRO A 303 -10.71 3.44 21.64
N SER A 304 -9.87 4.27 21.03
CA SER A 304 -10.18 4.99 19.79
C SER A 304 -9.97 4.19 18.49
N SER A 305 -9.35 3.01 18.55
CA SER A 305 -9.05 2.26 17.34
C SER A 305 -10.24 1.41 16.89
N LEU A 306 -10.81 1.80 15.74
CA LEU A 306 -11.82 1.03 15.02
C LEU A 306 -11.18 -0.17 14.29
N THR A 307 -9.98 0.02 13.71
CA THR A 307 -9.27 -0.99 12.91
C THR A 307 -8.92 -2.23 13.72
N LEU A 308 -8.53 -2.04 14.98
CA LEU A 308 -8.28 -3.13 15.91
C LEU A 308 -9.51 -4.01 16.10
N ARG A 309 -10.66 -3.41 16.45
CA ARG A 309 -11.91 -4.13 16.70
C ARG A 309 -12.43 -4.83 15.43
N LYS A 310 -12.28 -4.20 14.26
CA LYS A 310 -12.58 -4.83 12.95
C LYS A 310 -11.76 -6.10 12.73
N LYS A 311 -10.44 -6.01 12.90
CA LYS A 311 -9.53 -7.16 12.73
C LYS A 311 -9.80 -8.26 13.77
N PHE A 312 -10.14 -7.90 15.01
CA PHE A 312 -10.56 -8.86 16.04
C PHE A 312 -11.80 -9.64 15.58
N LEU A 313 -12.82 -8.96 15.05
CA LEU A 313 -14.04 -9.62 14.56
C LEU A 313 -13.76 -10.51 13.35
N GLU A 314 -12.97 -10.06 12.37
CA GLU A 314 -12.56 -10.87 11.23
C GLU A 314 -11.83 -12.15 11.65
N ILE A 315 -10.93 -12.04 12.62
CA ILE A 315 -10.21 -13.19 13.17
C ILE A 315 -11.17 -14.15 13.89
N LEU A 316 -12.10 -13.64 14.70
CA LEU A 316 -13.11 -14.46 15.38
C LEU A 316 -14.10 -15.12 14.41
N ASN A 317 -14.44 -14.47 13.29
CA ASN A 317 -15.28 -15.05 12.25
C ASN A 317 -14.56 -16.16 11.48
N SER A 318 -13.23 -16.12 11.40
CA SER A 318 -12.44 -17.17 10.73
C SER A 318 -12.26 -18.45 11.56
N VAL A 319 -12.50 -18.41 12.88
CA VAL A 319 -12.21 -19.53 13.79
C VAL A 319 -13.49 -20.00 14.50
N ASP A 320 -13.94 -21.21 14.20
CA ASP A 320 -15.05 -21.89 14.91
C ASP A 320 -14.59 -22.37 16.30
N LEU A 321 -14.66 -21.47 17.27
CA LEU A 321 -14.59 -21.80 18.71
C LEU A 321 -16.01 -21.92 19.28
N ALA A 322 -16.21 -22.90 20.17
CA ALA A 322 -17.43 -22.98 20.97
C ALA A 322 -17.59 -21.68 21.79
N HIS A 323 -18.81 -21.13 21.85
CA HIS A 323 -19.14 -19.86 22.52
C HIS A 323 -18.46 -18.61 21.91
N SER A 324 -17.88 -18.70 20.70
CA SER A 324 -17.36 -17.52 19.99
C SER A 324 -18.44 -16.49 19.69
N ASP A 325 -19.70 -16.91 19.57
CA ASP A 325 -20.83 -16.03 19.25
C ASP A 325 -21.14 -15.06 20.39
N GLU A 326 -20.93 -15.46 21.66
CA GLU A 326 -21.12 -14.57 22.82
C GLU A 326 -20.09 -13.42 22.80
N LEU A 327 -18.83 -13.74 22.51
CA LEU A 327 -17.78 -12.73 22.38
C LEU A 327 -18.00 -11.84 21.15
N LYS A 328 -18.49 -12.39 20.03
CA LYS A 328 -18.85 -11.58 18.86
C LYS A 328 -19.95 -10.58 19.19
N VAL A 329 -21.00 -11.01 19.90
CA VAL A 329 -22.08 -10.12 20.35
C VAL A 329 -21.52 -9.02 21.26
N GLU A 330 -20.66 -9.37 22.21
CA GLU A 330 -20.00 -8.40 23.10
C GLU A 330 -19.16 -7.37 22.32
N VAL A 331 -18.34 -7.82 21.37
CA VAL A 331 -17.53 -6.94 20.51
C VAL A 331 -18.42 -6.00 19.68
N MET A 332 -19.54 -6.50 19.16
CA MET A 332 -20.49 -5.71 18.38
C MET A 332 -21.25 -4.69 19.22
N ASP A 333 -21.60 -5.03 20.46
CA ASP A 333 -22.24 -4.11 21.40
C ASP A 333 -21.28 -3.00 21.85
N ASP A 334 -20.02 -3.32 22.10
CA ASP A 334 -18.97 -2.33 22.41
C ASP A 334 -18.74 -1.39 21.22
N LEU A 335 -18.64 -1.94 20.01
CA LEU A 335 -18.53 -1.17 18.78
C LEU A 335 -19.70 -0.20 18.61
N LYS A 336 -20.93 -0.67 18.85
CA LYS A 336 -22.13 0.17 18.78
C LYS A 336 -22.14 1.27 19.83
N LYS A 337 -21.64 1.02 21.05
CA LYS A 337 -21.60 2.02 22.12
C LYS A 337 -20.55 3.09 21.85
N GLU A 338 -19.34 2.69 21.48
CA GLU A 338 -18.19 3.60 21.44
C GLU A 338 -18.02 4.31 20.08
N PHE A 339 -18.50 3.72 18.99
CA PHE A 339 -18.30 4.24 17.62
C PHE A 339 -19.60 4.69 16.93
N SER A 340 -20.71 4.76 17.65
CA SER A 340 -21.99 5.24 17.09
C SER A 340 -21.91 6.64 16.50
N ASP A 341 -20.99 7.47 16.99
CA ASP A 341 -20.72 8.83 16.51
C ASP A 341 -19.76 8.86 15.30
N SER A 342 -19.14 7.73 14.94
CA SER A 342 -18.17 7.67 13.85
C SER A 342 -18.80 7.20 12.54
N GLU A 343 -18.49 7.91 11.46
CA GLU A 343 -19.08 7.65 10.14
C GLU A 343 -18.51 6.37 9.50
N ASP A 344 -17.22 6.10 9.71
CA ASP A 344 -16.50 4.95 9.17
C ASP A 344 -16.90 3.60 9.81
N TYR A 345 -17.53 3.64 10.98
CA TYR A 345 -18.13 2.47 11.62
C TYR A 345 -19.38 2.02 10.88
N TRP A 346 -20.27 2.94 10.55
CA TRP A 346 -21.53 2.64 9.87
C TRP A 346 -21.31 2.12 8.44
N ASP A 347 -20.37 2.69 7.67
CA ASP A 347 -20.00 2.17 6.35
C ASP A 347 -19.45 0.74 6.45
N TRP A 348 -18.58 0.47 7.43
CA TRP A 348 -18.07 -0.88 7.64
C TRP A 348 -19.16 -1.86 8.09
N LEU A 349 -20.04 -1.46 9.01
CA LEU A 349 -21.12 -2.31 9.49
C LEU A 349 -22.04 -2.71 8.33
N ALA A 350 -22.37 -1.76 7.46
CA ALA A 350 -23.16 -1.99 6.28
C ALA A 350 -22.47 -2.97 5.30
N ARG A 351 -21.15 -2.83 5.09
CA ARG A 351 -20.36 -3.74 4.25
C ARG A 351 -20.22 -5.14 4.85
N LEU A 352 -20.10 -5.25 6.18
CA LEU A 352 -20.02 -6.52 6.89
C LEU A 352 -21.26 -7.38 6.62
N GLN A 353 -22.45 -6.77 6.64
CA GLN A 353 -23.72 -7.45 6.35
C GLN A 353 -23.80 -8.07 4.95
N LEU A 354 -23.03 -7.53 3.99
CA LEU A 354 -22.91 -8.13 2.65
C LEU A 354 -21.96 -9.34 2.64
N SER A 355 -20.90 -9.28 3.46
CA SER A 355 -19.84 -10.30 3.52
C SER A 355 -20.21 -11.56 4.30
N ASP A 356 -21.25 -11.54 5.15
CA ASP A 356 -21.71 -12.72 5.90
C ASP A 356 -22.22 -13.82 4.95
N SER A 357 -21.32 -14.68 4.50
CA SER A 357 -21.59 -15.78 3.59
C SER A 357 -22.20 -16.96 4.34
N THR A 358 -23.44 -16.82 4.81
CA THR A 358 -24.26 -18.01 5.07
C THR A 358 -24.50 -18.70 3.73
N SER A 359 -23.91 -19.89 3.58
CA SER A 359 -23.96 -20.73 2.40
C SER A 359 -25.40 -21.13 2.08
N SER A 360 -26.09 -20.34 1.24
CA SER A 360 -27.35 -20.73 0.63
C SER A 360 -27.13 -21.23 -0.80
N SER A 361 -27.86 -22.30 -1.14
CA SER A 361 -27.88 -22.92 -2.46
C SER A 361 -28.20 -21.92 -3.56
N ASN A 362 -27.64 -22.16 -4.76
CA ASN A 362 -27.60 -21.22 -5.89
C ASN A 362 -28.96 -20.64 -6.33
N LEU A 363 -30.10 -21.30 -6.04
CA LEU A 363 -31.43 -20.81 -6.44
C LEU A 363 -31.95 -19.67 -5.54
N ASN A 364 -31.48 -19.55 -4.29
CA ASN A 364 -31.87 -18.50 -3.33
C ASN A 364 -30.87 -17.35 -3.26
N ARG A 365 -29.89 -17.30 -4.18
CA ARG A 365 -28.78 -16.34 -4.10
C ARG A 365 -29.22 -14.90 -4.33
N MET A 366 -30.10 -14.64 -5.29
CA MET A 366 -30.58 -13.27 -5.58
C MET A 366 -31.49 -12.71 -4.49
N GLU A 367 -32.41 -13.54 -3.96
CA GLU A 367 -33.27 -13.12 -2.85
C GLU A 367 -32.48 -12.96 -1.55
N ALA A 368 -31.49 -13.82 -1.29
CA ALA A 368 -30.56 -13.66 -0.18
C ALA A 368 -29.70 -12.40 -0.33
N LEU A 369 -29.25 -12.06 -1.55
CA LEU A 369 -28.51 -10.82 -1.83
C LEU A 369 -29.40 -9.59 -1.66
N SER A 370 -30.64 -9.61 -2.14
CA SER A 370 -31.62 -8.54 -1.92
C SER A 370 -31.91 -8.34 -0.43
N ASN A 371 -32.09 -9.44 0.33
CA ASN A 371 -32.29 -9.39 1.78
C ASN A 371 -31.06 -8.85 2.52
N LYS A 372 -29.84 -9.21 2.10
CA LYS A 372 -28.59 -8.65 2.66
C LYS A 372 -28.45 -7.17 2.33
N LEU A 373 -28.77 -6.77 1.10
CA LEU A 373 -28.75 -5.38 0.68
C LEU A 373 -29.77 -4.55 1.47
N ASN A 374 -30.99 -5.05 1.66
CA ASN A 374 -32.01 -4.41 2.49
C ASN A 374 -31.57 -4.24 3.94
N LYS A 375 -30.86 -5.23 4.53
CA LYS A 375 -30.26 -5.08 5.86
C LYS A 375 -29.17 -4.00 5.88
N SER A 376 -28.32 -3.96 4.87
CA SER A 376 -27.30 -2.90 4.71
C SER A 376 -27.93 -1.51 4.57
N ILE A 377 -29.03 -1.39 3.83
CA ILE A 377 -29.80 -0.14 3.67
C ILE A 377 -30.37 0.31 5.01
N GLN A 378 -30.97 -0.61 5.78
CA GLN A 378 -31.49 -0.30 7.11
C GLN A 378 -30.41 0.24 8.04
N VAL A 379 -29.19 -0.30 7.96
CA VAL A 379 -28.03 0.19 8.72
C VAL A 379 -27.65 1.61 8.30
N TYR A 380 -27.57 1.90 7.00
CA TYR A 380 -27.31 3.26 6.53
C TYR A 380 -28.43 4.24 6.87
N ASP A 381 -29.69 3.82 6.81
CA ASP A 381 -30.82 4.67 7.18
C ASP A 381 -30.84 4.95 8.70
N GLU A 382 -30.42 4.00 9.54
CA GLU A 382 -30.18 4.25 10.97
C GLU A 382 -29.01 5.22 11.18
N ALA A 383 -27.93 5.07 10.41
CA ALA A 383 -26.76 5.95 10.46
C ALA A 383 -27.12 7.39 10.09
N VAL A 384 -27.83 7.60 8.98
CA VAL A 384 -28.28 8.93 8.52
C VAL A 384 -29.24 9.58 9.52
N ARG A 385 -30.10 8.81 10.19
CA ARG A 385 -30.98 9.34 11.25
C ARG A 385 -30.21 9.82 12.48
N ARG A 386 -29.06 9.20 12.80
CA ARG A 386 -28.23 9.60 13.94
C ARG A 386 -27.22 10.69 13.58
N LEU A 387 -26.63 10.60 12.39
CA LEU A 387 -25.57 11.48 11.89
C LEU A 387 -25.95 11.96 10.48
N PRO A 388 -26.75 13.04 10.36
CA PRO A 388 -26.99 13.70 9.08
C PRO A 388 -25.76 14.54 8.70
N THR A 389 -24.65 13.89 8.34
CA THR A 389 -23.43 14.57 7.90
C THR A 389 -23.20 14.37 6.41
N SER A 390 -22.57 15.35 5.75
CA SER A 390 -22.24 15.27 4.33
C SER A 390 -21.36 14.06 3.99
N ARG A 391 -20.44 13.70 4.89
CA ARG A 391 -19.56 12.54 4.73
C ARG A 391 -20.33 11.22 4.80
N MET A 392 -21.31 11.07 5.71
CA MET A 392 -22.17 9.88 5.76
C MET A 392 -22.95 9.69 4.45
N TYR A 393 -23.56 10.77 3.93
CA TYR A 393 -24.24 10.71 2.63
C TYR A 393 -23.28 10.37 1.48
N SER A 394 -22.03 10.85 1.53
CA SER A 394 -21.00 10.52 0.52
C SER A 394 -20.60 9.05 0.57
N LEU A 395 -20.48 8.44 1.75
CA LEU A 395 -20.17 7.02 1.91
C LEU A 395 -21.35 6.17 1.44
N TYR A 396 -22.57 6.58 1.79
CA TYR A 396 -23.79 5.90 1.34
C TYR A 396 -23.97 6.00 -0.18
N ALA A 397 -23.68 7.15 -0.78
CA ALA A 397 -23.69 7.35 -2.22
C ALA A 397 -22.61 6.49 -2.92
N LYS A 398 -21.37 6.47 -2.41
CA LYS A 398 -20.29 5.61 -2.93
C LYS A 398 -20.64 4.13 -2.85
N PHE A 399 -21.22 3.68 -1.75
CA PHE A 399 -21.73 2.32 -1.58
C PHE A 399 -22.74 1.97 -2.68
N TRP A 400 -23.73 2.84 -2.90
CA TRP A 400 -24.73 2.64 -3.94
C TRP A 400 -24.15 2.68 -5.36
N MET A 401 -23.20 3.57 -5.63
CA MET A 401 -22.51 3.61 -6.92
C MET A 401 -21.75 2.31 -7.20
N GLY A 402 -21.12 1.72 -6.19
CA GLY A 402 -20.45 0.41 -6.31
C GLY A 402 -21.41 -0.79 -6.43
N VAL A 403 -22.65 -0.66 -5.95
CA VAL A 403 -23.72 -1.67 -6.12
C VAL A 403 -24.38 -1.58 -7.50
N LEU A 404 -24.62 -0.36 -8.01
CA LEU A 404 -25.27 -0.13 -9.30
C LEU A 404 -24.31 -0.26 -10.50
N PHE A 405 -23.06 0.16 -10.35
CA PHE A 405 -22.08 0.26 -11.42
C PHE A 405 -20.82 -0.51 -11.03
N ALA A 406 -20.77 -1.79 -11.36
CA ALA A 406 -19.68 -2.70 -10.97
C ALA A 406 -18.33 -2.44 -11.70
N ASP A 407 -18.21 -1.38 -12.51
CA ASP A 407 -17.07 -1.15 -13.41
C ASP A 407 -15.84 -0.46 -12.75
N THR A 408 -15.92 -0.04 -11.49
CA THR A 408 -14.77 0.54 -10.76
C THR A 408 -14.04 -0.53 -9.94
N GLU A 409 -12.71 -0.54 -9.90
CA GLU A 409 -11.86 -1.56 -9.22
C GLU A 409 -12.22 -1.85 -7.74
N ASP A 410 -12.97 -0.97 -7.07
CA ASP A 410 -13.51 -1.13 -5.71
C ASP A 410 -14.92 -1.79 -5.65
N SER A 411 -15.45 -2.27 -6.78
CA SER A 411 -16.77 -2.87 -6.84
C SER A 411 -16.81 -4.19 -6.08
N ILE A 412 -17.90 -4.38 -5.33
CA ILE A 412 -18.09 -5.57 -4.50
C ILE A 412 -18.16 -6.77 -5.45
N SER A 413 -17.15 -7.63 -5.40
CA SER A 413 -16.95 -8.80 -6.26
C SER A 413 -18.15 -9.76 -6.36
N LEU A 414 -19.13 -9.62 -5.46
CA LEU A 414 -20.40 -10.36 -5.44
C LEU A 414 -21.34 -10.06 -6.61
N PHE A 415 -21.22 -8.92 -7.30
CA PHE A 415 -22.16 -8.48 -8.35
C PHE A 415 -21.66 -8.69 -9.79
N HIS A 416 -20.47 -9.26 -9.99
CA HIS A 416 -19.88 -9.51 -11.34
C HIS A 416 -20.48 -10.71 -12.10
N GLY A 417 -21.65 -11.21 -11.68
CA GLY A 417 -22.29 -12.35 -12.31
C GLY A 417 -23.78 -12.11 -12.54
N GLY A 418 -24.13 -11.69 -13.76
CA GLY A 418 -25.44 -11.88 -14.42
C GLY A 418 -26.65 -11.19 -13.80
N GLU A 419 -27.23 -10.22 -14.54
CA GLU A 419 -28.60 -9.69 -14.40
C GLU A 419 -29.10 -9.46 -12.96
N PHE A 420 -28.38 -8.64 -12.18
CA PHE A 420 -29.01 -7.98 -11.04
C PHE A 420 -29.77 -6.76 -11.54
N ASP A 421 -31.09 -6.83 -11.60
CA ASP A 421 -31.93 -5.71 -12.00
C ASP A 421 -31.98 -4.66 -10.87
N ALA A 422 -30.96 -3.81 -10.85
CA ALA A 422 -30.79 -2.77 -9.85
C ALA A 422 -31.80 -1.61 -10.00
N SER A 423 -32.68 -1.70 -11.02
CA SER A 423 -33.75 -0.74 -11.29
C SER A 423 -34.67 -0.51 -10.08
N GLY A 424 -35.00 -1.54 -9.30
CA GLY A 424 -35.81 -1.41 -8.07
C GLY A 424 -35.20 -0.51 -6.99
N PHE A 425 -33.86 -0.43 -6.94
CA PHE A 425 -33.12 0.33 -5.93
C PHE A 425 -32.76 1.76 -6.36
N THR A 426 -32.97 2.12 -7.63
CA THR A 426 -32.82 3.50 -8.12
C THR A 426 -33.67 4.48 -7.31
N SER A 427 -34.89 4.08 -6.94
CA SER A 427 -35.78 4.87 -6.09
C SER A 427 -35.22 5.10 -4.68
N CYS A 428 -34.49 4.12 -4.11
CA CYS A 428 -33.84 4.24 -2.82
C CYS A 428 -32.70 5.26 -2.88
N ILE A 429 -31.88 5.23 -3.93
CA ILE A 429 -30.75 6.14 -4.10
C ILE A 429 -31.23 7.59 -4.29
N LEU A 430 -32.26 7.79 -5.10
CA LEU A 430 -32.86 9.11 -5.27
C LEU A 430 -33.38 9.66 -3.93
N LYS A 431 -33.98 8.81 -3.08
CA LYS A 431 -34.36 9.21 -1.71
C LYS A 431 -33.16 9.60 -0.86
N VAL A 432 -32.01 8.94 -0.99
CA VAL A 432 -30.78 9.33 -0.27
C VAL A 432 -30.35 10.74 -0.64
N TYR A 433 -30.30 11.05 -1.94
CA TYR A 433 -29.92 12.39 -2.39
C TYR A 433 -30.96 13.45 -2.05
N GLN A 434 -32.26 13.14 -2.12
CA GLN A 434 -33.32 14.04 -1.68
C GLN A 434 -33.27 14.28 -0.16
N ASN A 435 -32.92 13.27 0.63
CA ASN A 435 -32.72 13.40 2.07
C ASN A 435 -31.47 14.24 2.38
N ALA A 436 -30.41 14.12 1.58
CA ALA A 436 -29.21 14.96 1.68
C ALA A 436 -29.50 16.42 1.31
N GLU A 437 -30.34 16.66 0.30
CA GLU A 437 -30.84 17.99 -0.07
C GLU A 437 -31.69 18.58 1.06
N SER A 438 -32.60 17.79 1.62
CA SER A 438 -33.50 18.23 2.71
C SER A 438 -32.75 18.50 4.02
N SER A 439 -31.65 17.80 4.28
CA SER A 439 -30.79 18.02 5.45
C SER A 439 -29.77 19.14 5.27
N GLY A 440 -29.70 19.76 4.08
CA GLY A 440 -28.74 20.83 3.77
C GLY A 440 -27.28 20.38 3.73
N CYS A 441 -27.02 19.06 3.65
CA CYS A 441 -25.68 18.46 3.71
C CYS A 441 -25.08 18.16 2.34
N LEU A 442 -25.58 18.82 1.29
CA LEU A 442 -25.16 18.57 -0.08
C LEU A 442 -23.80 19.23 -0.35
N THR A 443 -22.74 18.43 -0.46
CA THR A 443 -21.42 18.88 -0.92
C THR A 443 -21.36 18.92 -2.45
N GLU A 444 -20.36 19.64 -2.98
CA GLU A 444 -20.11 19.79 -4.42
C GLU A 444 -19.98 18.43 -5.13
N ASP A 445 -19.24 17.50 -4.51
CA ASP A 445 -19.07 16.13 -5.00
C ASP A 445 -20.38 15.33 -5.00
N LEU A 446 -21.20 15.47 -3.96
CA LEU A 446 -22.48 14.78 -3.85
C LEU A 446 -23.48 15.28 -4.89
N ALA A 447 -23.49 16.59 -5.15
CA ALA A 447 -24.31 17.19 -6.21
C ALA A 447 -23.87 16.72 -7.59
N CYS A 448 -22.56 16.66 -7.85
CA CYS A 448 -22.02 16.12 -9.10
C CYS A 448 -22.36 14.63 -9.26
N GLN A 449 -22.24 13.83 -8.19
CA GLN A 449 -22.63 12.43 -8.18
C GLN A 449 -24.13 12.25 -8.46
N TYR A 450 -24.98 13.09 -7.85
CA TYR A 450 -26.42 13.05 -8.06
C TYR A 450 -26.81 13.36 -9.52
N VAL A 451 -26.24 14.42 -10.10
CA VAL A 451 -26.46 14.78 -11.52
C VAL A 451 -25.89 13.69 -12.44
N SER A 452 -24.72 13.14 -12.13
CA SER A 452 -24.10 12.07 -12.92
C SER A 452 -24.93 10.78 -12.89
N LEU A 453 -25.58 10.47 -11.75
CA LEU A 453 -26.47 9.33 -11.60
C LEU A 453 -27.70 9.48 -12.50
N TYR A 454 -28.31 10.66 -12.56
CA TYR A 454 -29.38 10.92 -13.52
C TYR A 454 -28.94 10.75 -14.98
N LEU A 455 -27.72 11.19 -15.32
CA LEU A 455 -27.19 11.01 -16.68
C LEU A 455 -26.91 9.54 -17.02
N ARG A 456 -26.38 8.76 -16.08
CA ARG A 456 -26.14 7.33 -16.27
C ARG A 456 -27.43 6.54 -16.37
N LEU A 457 -28.44 6.88 -15.56
CA LEU A 457 -29.77 6.28 -15.63
C LEU A 457 -30.54 6.65 -16.90
N GLY A 458 -30.25 7.80 -17.51
CA GLY A 458 -30.84 8.22 -18.79
C GLY A 458 -30.14 7.65 -20.04
N GLY A 459 -29.01 6.96 -19.90
CA GLY A 459 -28.31 6.27 -21.00
C GLY A 459 -28.85 4.87 -21.30
N LEU A 460 -29.62 4.29 -20.38
CA LEU A 460 -30.44 3.10 -20.63
C LEU A 460 -31.72 3.58 -21.34
N GLU A 461 -32.06 2.97 -22.47
CA GLU A 461 -32.95 3.46 -23.55
C GLU A 461 -34.42 3.83 -23.17
N GLU A 462 -34.75 3.96 -21.90
CA GLU A 462 -36.10 4.29 -21.41
C GLU A 462 -36.14 5.66 -20.73
N ALA A 463 -36.59 6.65 -21.51
CA ALA A 463 -37.14 7.97 -21.14
C ALA A 463 -36.27 9.21 -21.46
N PRO A 464 -36.54 9.92 -22.58
CA PRO A 464 -35.99 11.26 -22.85
C PRO A 464 -36.38 12.32 -21.80
N GLY A 465 -37.36 12.04 -20.92
CA GLY A 465 -37.75 12.91 -19.81
C GLY A 465 -36.71 13.02 -18.69
N ARG A 466 -35.86 12.00 -18.49
CA ARG A 466 -34.89 11.98 -17.37
C ARG A 466 -33.67 12.87 -17.62
N LEU A 467 -33.35 13.17 -18.88
CA LEU A 467 -32.32 14.16 -19.22
C LEU A 467 -32.79 15.58 -18.87
N GLU A 468 -34.07 15.87 -19.06
CA GLU A 468 -34.68 17.14 -18.67
C GLU A 468 -34.81 17.26 -17.13
N GLU A 469 -35.05 16.14 -16.43
CA GLU A 469 -34.98 16.09 -14.96
C GLU A 469 -33.56 16.37 -14.46
N ALA A 470 -32.53 15.77 -15.06
CA ALA A 470 -31.13 16.04 -14.76
C ALA A 470 -30.78 17.52 -14.97
N ARG A 471 -31.29 18.11 -16.06
CA ARG A 471 -31.12 19.52 -16.40
C ARG A 471 -31.79 20.45 -15.40
N ASN A 472 -33.05 20.17 -15.04
CA ASN A 472 -33.79 20.94 -14.05
C ASN A 472 -33.13 20.86 -12.67
N LEU A 473 -32.60 19.69 -12.32
CA LEU A 473 -31.86 19.48 -11.09
C LEU A 473 -30.54 20.27 -11.08
N ALA A 474 -29.73 20.15 -12.14
CA ALA A 474 -28.51 20.93 -12.29
C ALA A 474 -28.80 22.44 -12.24
N LYS A 475 -29.88 22.90 -12.87
CA LYS A 475 -30.34 24.30 -12.82
C LYS A 475 -30.72 24.72 -11.39
N LYS A 476 -31.44 23.87 -10.65
CA LYS A 476 -31.83 24.13 -9.25
C LYS A 476 -30.60 24.22 -8.33
N LEU A 477 -29.65 23.31 -8.48
CA LEU A 477 -28.45 23.24 -7.64
C LEU A 477 -27.46 24.39 -7.93
N CYS A 478 -27.20 24.69 -9.20
CA CYS A 478 -26.33 25.81 -9.61
C CYS A 478 -26.89 27.19 -9.25
N ASN A 479 -28.22 27.35 -9.34
CA ASN A 479 -28.86 28.64 -9.03
C ASN A 479 -29.17 28.80 -7.53
N GLY A 480 -29.12 27.70 -6.76
CA GLY A 480 -29.42 27.67 -5.33
C GLY A 480 -28.14 27.55 -4.48
N PRO A 481 -28.01 26.50 -3.65
CA PRO A 481 -27.03 26.45 -2.56
C PRO A 481 -25.56 26.30 -3.01
N LEU A 482 -25.29 25.80 -4.21
CA LEU A 482 -23.95 25.46 -4.71
C LEU A 482 -23.48 26.37 -5.84
N SER A 483 -23.81 27.67 -5.76
CA SER A 483 -23.51 28.62 -6.84
C SER A 483 -22.01 28.84 -7.10
N HIS A 484 -21.15 28.47 -6.15
CA HIS A 484 -19.69 28.58 -6.23
C HIS A 484 -18.98 27.30 -6.71
N ALA A 485 -19.70 26.20 -6.96
CA ALA A 485 -19.11 24.90 -7.32
C ALA A 485 -18.82 24.80 -8.82
N ALA A 486 -17.56 24.91 -9.25
CA ALA A 486 -17.20 24.93 -10.67
C ALA A 486 -17.48 23.61 -11.40
N ASP A 487 -17.27 22.47 -10.75
CA ASP A 487 -17.50 21.14 -11.34
C ASP A 487 -18.97 20.89 -11.68
N LEU A 488 -19.88 21.42 -10.87
CA LEU A 488 -21.31 21.35 -11.14
C LEU A 488 -21.69 22.20 -12.36
N TRP A 489 -21.06 23.38 -12.52
CA TRP A 489 -21.24 24.21 -13.71
C TRP A 489 -20.65 23.57 -14.96
N ASN A 490 -19.48 22.91 -14.86
CA ASN A 490 -18.89 22.12 -15.94
C ASN A 490 -19.81 20.97 -16.35
N LEU A 491 -20.34 20.23 -15.37
CA LEU A 491 -21.27 19.15 -15.61
C LEU A 491 -22.55 19.67 -16.25
N ARG A 492 -23.12 20.77 -15.76
CA ARG A 492 -24.28 21.43 -16.37
C ARG A 492 -24.01 21.87 -17.82
N ALA A 493 -22.87 22.49 -18.08
CA ALA A 493 -22.48 22.88 -19.45
C ALA A 493 -22.35 21.64 -20.36
N SER A 494 -21.80 20.54 -19.84
CA SER A 494 -21.68 19.29 -20.58
C SER A 494 -23.04 18.66 -20.93
N ILE A 495 -24.02 18.75 -20.03
CA ILE A 495 -25.39 18.26 -20.25
C ILE A 495 -26.07 19.08 -21.33
N GLU A 496 -25.98 20.41 -21.24
CA GLU A 496 -26.56 21.31 -22.24
C GLU A 496 -25.89 21.11 -23.60
N MET A 497 -24.58 20.91 -23.68
CA MET A 497 -23.91 20.56 -24.93
C MET A 497 -24.41 19.22 -25.51
N LYS A 498 -24.59 18.20 -24.66
CA LYS A 498 -25.08 16.87 -25.07
C LYS A 498 -26.54 16.90 -25.51
N SER A 499 -27.42 17.60 -24.80
CA SER A 499 -28.84 17.74 -25.16
C SER A 499 -29.02 18.46 -26.50
N LEU A 500 -28.18 19.48 -26.75
CA LEU A 500 -28.14 20.20 -28.00
C LEU A 500 -27.61 19.32 -29.14
N ALA A 501 -26.57 18.51 -28.90
CA ALA A 501 -26.05 17.56 -29.88
C ALA A 501 -27.06 16.45 -30.24
N THR A 502 -27.86 15.97 -29.28
CA THR A 502 -28.89 14.96 -29.55
C THR A 502 -30.13 15.50 -30.27
N SER A 503 -30.45 16.78 -30.10
CA SER A 503 -31.59 17.43 -30.78
C SER A 503 -31.26 17.95 -32.17
N THR A 504 -29.98 18.22 -32.45
CA THR A 504 -29.50 18.66 -33.76
C THR A 504 -28.47 17.68 -34.32
N GLY A 505 -28.92 16.72 -35.13
CA GLY A 505 -28.04 15.83 -35.87
C GLY A 505 -27.02 16.62 -36.71
N ILE A 506 -25.76 16.60 -36.27
CA ILE A 506 -24.49 16.87 -36.97
C ILE A 506 -24.35 18.24 -37.70
N SER A 507 -25.40 19.05 -37.82
CA SER A 507 -25.38 20.31 -38.57
C SER A 507 -25.63 21.52 -37.66
N SER A 508 -24.54 22.21 -37.32
CA SER A 508 -24.44 23.57 -36.75
C SER A 508 -25.43 23.96 -35.65
N PHE A 509 -24.92 24.22 -34.45
CA PHE A 509 -25.66 24.89 -33.37
C PHE A 509 -26.46 26.09 -33.92
N SER A 510 -27.77 26.12 -33.70
CA SER A 510 -28.59 27.28 -34.04
C SER A 510 -28.15 28.50 -33.22
N LYS A 511 -28.32 29.73 -33.77
CA LYS A 511 -27.97 30.98 -33.06
C LYS A 511 -28.70 31.12 -31.71
N GLU A 512 -29.89 30.56 -31.59
CA GLU A 512 -30.68 30.55 -30.34
C GLU A 512 -30.06 29.62 -29.29
N ASN A 513 -29.55 28.46 -29.71
CA ASN A 513 -28.84 27.51 -28.84
C ASN A 513 -27.48 28.07 -28.38
N LEU A 514 -26.79 28.83 -29.25
CA LEU A 514 -25.56 29.53 -28.87
C LEU A 514 -25.84 30.68 -27.89
N SER A 515 -26.95 31.39 -28.04
CA SER A 515 -27.35 32.44 -27.09
C SER A 515 -27.68 31.88 -25.71
N SER A 516 -28.41 30.78 -25.61
CA SER A 516 -28.77 30.17 -24.32
C SER A 516 -27.55 29.59 -23.59
N LEU A 517 -26.61 29.00 -24.33
CA LEU A 517 -25.31 28.60 -23.78
C LEU A 517 -24.48 29.81 -23.32
N PHE A 518 -24.48 30.90 -24.09
CA PHE A 518 -23.76 32.11 -23.71
C PHE A 518 -24.32 32.74 -22.43
N ASP A 519 -25.65 32.75 -22.27
CA ASP A 519 -26.31 33.21 -21.05
C ASP A 519 -25.97 32.33 -19.85
N LEU A 520 -25.85 31.00 -20.04
CA LEU A 520 -25.38 30.09 -19.00
C LEU A 520 -23.96 30.45 -18.53
N PHE A 521 -23.03 30.61 -19.46
CA PHE A 521 -21.64 30.98 -19.13
C PHE A 521 -21.56 32.38 -18.50
N ASN A 522 -22.36 33.35 -18.94
CA ASN A 522 -22.41 34.68 -18.31
C ASN A 522 -22.93 34.66 -16.87
N VAL A 523 -23.80 33.70 -16.51
CA VAL A 523 -24.26 33.56 -15.12
C VAL A 523 -23.23 32.82 -14.27
N ALA A 524 -22.52 31.84 -14.85
CA ALA A 524 -21.55 31.01 -14.15
C ALA A 524 -20.21 31.73 -13.90
N LEU A 525 -19.64 32.34 -14.94
CA LEU A 525 -18.28 32.88 -14.94
C LEU A 525 -18.02 34.03 -13.95
N PRO A 526 -18.98 34.93 -13.67
CA PRO A 526 -18.79 35.97 -12.64
C PRO A 526 -18.88 35.44 -11.20
N LYS A 527 -19.50 34.28 -10.98
CA LYS A 527 -19.73 33.71 -9.64
C LYS A 527 -18.61 32.80 -9.16
N LEU A 528 -17.77 32.35 -10.09
CA LEU A 528 -16.70 31.39 -9.85
C LEU A 528 -15.34 32.09 -9.82
N PRO A 529 -14.45 31.70 -8.90
CA PRO A 529 -13.07 32.12 -8.96
C PRO A 529 -12.36 31.44 -10.14
N ILE A 530 -11.37 32.12 -10.72
CA ILE A 530 -10.78 31.74 -12.02
C ILE A 530 -10.01 30.42 -11.94
N HIS A 531 -9.47 30.07 -10.77
CA HIS A 531 -8.67 28.84 -10.58
C HIS A 531 -9.50 27.56 -10.68
N GLU A 532 -10.75 27.58 -10.25
CA GLU A 532 -11.67 26.44 -10.34
C GLU A 532 -12.42 26.41 -11.68
N ALA A 533 -12.57 27.57 -12.34
CA ALA A 533 -13.34 27.70 -13.57
C ALA A 533 -12.50 27.57 -14.87
N GLU A 534 -11.22 27.17 -14.81
CA GLU A 534 -10.36 27.13 -16.01
C GLU A 534 -10.95 26.26 -17.12
N GLU A 535 -11.48 25.09 -16.77
CA GLU A 535 -12.13 24.17 -17.73
C GLU A 535 -13.40 24.76 -18.35
N LEU A 536 -14.19 25.48 -17.54
CA LEU A 536 -15.39 26.18 -17.99
C LEU A 536 -15.03 27.29 -18.99
N TRP A 537 -13.94 28.02 -18.74
CA TRP A 537 -13.41 29.01 -19.66
C TRP A 537 -12.92 28.36 -20.96
N HIS A 538 -12.18 27.26 -20.90
CA HIS A 538 -11.70 26.57 -22.11
C HIS A 538 -12.84 26.01 -22.95
N THR A 539 -13.86 25.44 -22.32
CA THR A 539 -15.06 24.93 -23.02
C THR A 539 -15.84 26.06 -23.67
N ALA A 540 -16.08 27.17 -22.95
CA ALA A 540 -16.71 28.35 -23.54
C ALA A 540 -15.89 28.90 -24.72
N MET A 541 -14.57 29.03 -24.58
CA MET A 541 -13.72 29.59 -25.64
C MET A 541 -13.69 28.71 -26.89
N LYS A 542 -13.68 27.38 -26.74
CA LYS A 542 -13.79 26.45 -27.88
C LYS A 542 -15.11 26.63 -28.63
N LEU A 543 -16.23 26.71 -27.91
CA LEU A 543 -17.57 26.84 -28.48
C LEU A 543 -17.78 28.16 -29.23
N PHE A 544 -17.32 29.28 -28.67
CA PHE A 544 -17.56 30.62 -29.25
C PHE A 544 -16.42 31.13 -30.15
N SER A 545 -15.44 30.29 -30.47
CA SER A 545 -14.26 30.66 -31.28
C SER A 545 -14.63 31.23 -32.67
N HIS A 546 -15.67 30.67 -33.30
CA HIS A 546 -16.12 31.04 -34.64
C HIS A 546 -16.99 32.31 -34.68
N GLU A 547 -17.59 32.72 -33.56
CA GLU A 547 -18.49 33.89 -33.50
C GLU A 547 -17.83 35.08 -32.79
N LYS A 548 -17.43 36.08 -33.59
CA LYS A 548 -16.67 37.25 -33.14
C LYS A 548 -17.37 38.05 -32.02
N VAL A 549 -18.70 38.18 -32.07
CA VAL A 549 -19.47 39.02 -31.13
C VAL A 549 -19.48 38.42 -29.73
N TYR A 550 -19.68 37.11 -29.59
CA TYR A 550 -19.67 36.44 -28.30
C TYR A 550 -18.25 36.30 -27.76
N PHE A 551 -17.28 36.01 -28.62
CA PHE A 551 -15.88 35.94 -28.24
C PHE A 551 -15.38 37.26 -27.64
N GLU A 552 -15.70 38.42 -28.25
CA GLU A 552 -15.32 39.72 -27.70
C GLU A 552 -15.98 40.01 -26.34
N LYS A 553 -17.22 39.57 -26.13
CA LYS A 553 -17.88 39.67 -24.82
C LYS A 553 -17.22 38.78 -23.77
N LEU A 554 -16.88 37.53 -24.11
CA LEU A 554 -16.16 36.62 -23.22
C LEU A 554 -14.78 37.16 -22.83
N VAL A 555 -14.05 37.73 -23.79
CA VAL A 555 -12.74 38.35 -23.52
C VAL A 555 -12.87 39.53 -22.56
N LYS A 556 -13.91 40.35 -22.68
CA LYS A 556 -14.20 41.42 -21.71
C LYS A 556 -14.51 40.85 -20.32
N CYS A 557 -15.33 39.80 -20.23
CA CYS A 557 -15.63 39.13 -18.97
C CYS A 557 -14.38 38.53 -18.33
N ALA A 558 -13.51 37.90 -19.12
CA ALA A 558 -12.24 37.33 -18.65
C ALA A 558 -11.28 38.42 -18.16
N MET A 559 -11.21 39.57 -18.83
CA MET A 559 -10.40 40.70 -18.35
C MET A 559 -10.93 41.26 -17.02
N LEU A 560 -12.25 41.33 -16.85
CA LEU A 560 -12.87 41.79 -15.61
C LEU A 560 -12.60 40.81 -14.45
N SER A 561 -12.76 39.50 -14.68
CA SER A 561 -12.44 38.51 -13.64
C SER A 561 -10.94 38.48 -13.32
N LEU A 562 -10.05 38.53 -14.31
CA LEU A 562 -8.61 38.58 -14.08
C LEU A 562 -8.18 39.85 -13.32
N SER A 563 -8.88 40.97 -13.53
CA SER A 563 -8.62 42.21 -12.78
C SER A 563 -9.01 42.12 -11.30
N SER A 564 -10.02 41.29 -10.95
CA SER A 564 -10.45 41.10 -9.56
C SER A 564 -9.67 39.99 -8.84
N ALA A 565 -9.14 38.99 -9.56
CA ALA A 565 -8.39 37.86 -9.00
C ALA A 565 -6.87 38.12 -8.82
N GLY A 566 -6.43 39.38 -8.89
CA GLY A 566 -5.03 39.77 -9.02
C GLY A 566 -4.07 39.14 -8.01
N GLY A 567 -3.02 38.49 -8.50
CA GLY A 567 -1.82 38.13 -7.73
C GLY A 567 -1.49 36.65 -7.59
N ASN A 568 -2.34 35.71 -8.03
CA ASN A 568 -2.01 34.29 -8.11
C ASN A 568 -1.80 33.85 -9.57
N ASP A 569 -1.00 32.79 -9.79
CA ASP A 569 -0.79 32.16 -11.10
C ASP A 569 -2.08 31.66 -11.79
N CYS A 570 -3.18 31.67 -11.06
CA CYS A 570 -4.51 31.28 -11.47
C CYS A 570 -5.03 32.16 -12.62
N GLY A 571 -5.40 31.54 -13.74
CA GLY A 571 -5.88 32.27 -14.93
C GLY A 571 -4.82 32.61 -15.98
N ALA A 572 -3.55 32.25 -15.75
CA ALA A 572 -2.52 32.27 -16.80
C ALA A 572 -2.92 31.39 -17.99
N SER A 573 -3.49 30.22 -17.70
CA SER A 573 -4.03 29.24 -18.65
C SER A 573 -5.14 29.83 -19.54
N VAL A 574 -6.08 30.55 -18.92
CA VAL A 574 -7.19 31.21 -19.64
C VAL A 574 -6.68 32.35 -20.52
N SER A 575 -5.81 33.20 -19.98
CA SER A 575 -5.21 34.31 -20.73
C SER A 575 -4.31 33.84 -21.88
N SER A 576 -3.51 32.79 -21.68
CA SER A 576 -2.71 32.17 -22.75
C SER A 576 -3.59 31.56 -23.85
N ALA A 577 -4.67 30.86 -23.47
CA ALA A 577 -5.60 30.29 -24.44
C ALA A 577 -6.28 31.37 -25.28
N ILE A 578 -6.73 32.48 -24.66
CA ILE A 578 -7.31 33.61 -25.39
C ILE A 578 -6.32 34.17 -26.42
N VAL A 579 -5.06 34.37 -26.03
CA VAL A 579 -4.01 34.87 -26.94
C VAL A 579 -3.73 33.86 -28.06
N GLY A 580 -3.68 32.57 -27.76
CA GLY A 580 -3.51 31.50 -28.75
C GLY A 580 -4.65 31.43 -29.78
N TRP A 581 -5.90 31.55 -29.34
CA TRP A 581 -7.06 31.59 -30.24
C TRP A 581 -7.07 32.84 -31.13
N ILE A 582 -6.72 34.01 -30.57
CA ILE A 582 -6.61 35.25 -31.35
C ILE A 582 -5.46 35.16 -32.35
N LEU A 583 -4.35 34.52 -31.99
CA LEU A 583 -3.24 34.26 -32.90
C LEU A 583 -3.70 33.40 -34.08
N GLN A 584 -4.48 32.34 -33.83
CA GLN A 584 -5.00 31.45 -34.87
C GLN A 584 -6.00 32.13 -35.79
N ARG A 585 -6.85 33.04 -35.28
CA ARG A 585 -7.94 33.67 -36.04
C ARG A 585 -7.55 34.99 -36.72
N ASP A 586 -6.97 35.93 -35.95
CA ASP A 586 -6.79 37.33 -36.34
C ASP A 586 -5.30 37.68 -36.60
N GLY A 587 -4.40 36.73 -36.39
CA GLY A 587 -2.97 36.84 -36.65
C GLY A 587 -2.14 37.57 -35.58
N ILE A 588 -0.82 37.57 -35.78
CA ILE A 588 0.19 37.97 -34.78
C ILE A 588 0.02 39.42 -34.29
N LYS A 589 -0.35 40.35 -35.18
CA LYS A 589 -0.49 41.78 -34.81
C LYS A 589 -1.61 42.00 -33.79
N GLN A 590 -2.71 41.27 -33.90
CA GLN A 590 -3.83 41.38 -32.98
C GLN A 590 -3.55 40.64 -31.67
N ALA A 591 -2.90 39.47 -31.74
CA ALA A 591 -2.40 38.77 -30.56
C ALA A 591 -1.47 39.67 -29.73
N ARG A 592 -0.58 40.42 -30.39
CA ARG A 592 0.31 41.41 -29.74
C ARG A 592 -0.41 42.52 -29.00
N LYS A 593 -1.49 43.04 -29.58
CA LYS A 593 -2.32 44.05 -28.89
C LYS A 593 -3.01 43.45 -27.67
N MET A 594 -3.40 42.18 -27.76
CA MET A 594 -4.20 41.51 -26.73
C MET A 594 -3.35 41.06 -25.55
N TYR A 595 -2.18 40.45 -25.76
CA TYR A 595 -1.30 40.15 -24.62
C TYR A 595 -0.83 41.44 -23.93
N LYS A 596 -0.55 42.53 -24.68
CA LYS A 596 -0.21 43.83 -24.07
C LYS A 596 -1.33 44.38 -23.17
N ARG A 597 -2.59 44.14 -23.53
CA ARG A 597 -3.75 44.50 -22.69
C ARG A 597 -3.81 43.65 -21.42
N PHE A 598 -3.53 42.35 -21.51
CA PHE A 598 -3.48 41.48 -20.33
C PHE A 598 -2.28 41.81 -19.41
N LEU A 599 -1.13 42.16 -19.97
CA LEU A 599 0.05 42.60 -19.20
C LEU A 599 -0.14 43.97 -18.54
N ALA A 600 -1.07 44.80 -19.02
CA ALA A 600 -1.41 46.08 -18.41
C ALA A 600 -2.34 45.93 -17.17
N LEU A 601 -2.80 44.71 -16.86
CA LEU A 601 -3.62 44.45 -15.67
C LEU A 601 -2.77 44.52 -14.38
N PRO A 602 -3.38 44.84 -13.23
CA PRO A 602 -2.66 44.85 -11.95
C PRO A 602 -2.14 43.45 -11.59
N ARG A 603 -0.80 43.32 -11.46
CA ARG A 603 -0.05 42.08 -11.15
C ARG A 603 -0.29 40.92 -12.14
N PRO A 604 0.27 40.99 -13.37
CA PRO A 604 0.20 39.90 -14.35
C PRO A 604 0.98 38.66 -13.87
N SER A 605 0.43 37.46 -14.12
CA SER A 605 1.00 36.21 -13.63
C SER A 605 2.32 35.83 -14.33
N PHE A 606 3.23 35.21 -13.57
CA PHE A 606 4.53 34.79 -14.06
C PHE A 606 4.42 33.80 -15.22
N LYS A 607 3.53 32.79 -15.10
CA LYS A 607 3.27 31.81 -16.16
C LYS A 607 2.76 32.46 -17.46
N PHE A 608 1.99 33.55 -17.36
CA PHE A 608 1.54 34.25 -18.56
C PHE A 608 2.69 35.03 -19.23
N PHE A 609 3.62 35.61 -18.47
CA PHE A 609 4.86 36.16 -19.03
C PHE A 609 5.66 35.08 -19.76
N GLN A 610 5.83 33.91 -19.14
CA GLN A 610 6.54 32.80 -19.75
C GLN A 610 5.91 32.39 -21.09
N TYR A 611 4.58 32.25 -21.15
CA TYR A 611 3.86 31.97 -22.40
C TYR A 611 4.08 33.04 -23.47
N CYS A 612 3.99 34.33 -23.11
CA CYS A 612 4.21 35.43 -24.06
C CYS A 612 5.66 35.45 -24.59
N ILE A 613 6.62 35.15 -23.73
CA ILE A 613 8.04 35.05 -24.07
C ILE A 613 8.28 33.87 -25.00
N GLU A 614 7.72 32.70 -24.71
CA GLU A 614 7.81 31.52 -25.57
C GLU A 614 7.20 31.79 -26.96
N LEU A 615 6.05 32.46 -27.01
CA LEU A 615 5.42 32.87 -28.26
C LEU A 615 6.32 33.80 -29.09
N GLU A 616 6.91 34.84 -28.49
CA GLU A 616 7.76 35.77 -29.24
C GLU A 616 9.13 35.18 -29.60
N THR A 617 9.70 34.30 -28.76
CA THR A 617 10.94 33.57 -29.09
C THR A 617 10.74 32.58 -30.24
N ASN A 618 9.60 31.87 -30.26
CA ASN A 618 9.20 31.03 -31.39
C ASN A 618 8.98 31.86 -32.67
N LEU A 619 8.43 33.07 -32.57
CA LEU A 619 8.31 33.97 -33.73
C LEU A 619 9.66 34.56 -34.17
N ALA A 620 10.62 34.72 -33.24
CA ALA A 620 11.98 35.19 -33.55
C ALA A 620 12.79 34.14 -34.30
N SER A 621 12.68 32.86 -33.94
CA SER A 621 13.35 31.78 -34.66
C SER A 621 12.82 31.61 -36.10
N ILE A 622 11.56 31.99 -36.35
CA ILE A 622 10.94 31.99 -37.70
C ILE A 622 11.39 33.19 -38.55
N GLY A 623 12.13 34.16 -37.98
CA GLY A 623 12.75 35.26 -38.72
C GLY A 623 12.01 36.60 -38.66
N ASN A 624 11.12 36.80 -37.67
CA ASN A 624 10.45 38.09 -37.47
C ASN A 624 11.36 39.07 -36.70
N GLN A 625 11.85 40.13 -37.35
CA GLN A 625 12.81 41.06 -36.75
C GLN A 625 12.29 41.75 -35.47
N ASP A 626 10.97 41.98 -35.39
CA ASP A 626 10.35 42.69 -34.26
C ASP A 626 10.16 41.83 -33.01
N SER A 627 10.10 40.50 -33.15
CA SER A 627 9.75 39.61 -32.02
C SER A 627 10.86 39.51 -30.99
N LEU A 628 12.13 39.54 -31.42
CA LEU A 628 13.29 39.54 -30.51
C LEU A 628 13.32 40.80 -29.63
N VAL A 629 13.02 41.95 -30.21
CA VAL A 629 12.91 43.22 -29.46
C VAL A 629 11.74 43.17 -28.48
N ASN A 630 10.61 42.57 -28.86
CA ASN A 630 9.47 42.40 -27.97
C ASN A 630 9.76 41.38 -26.86
N ALA A 631 10.48 40.29 -27.15
CA ALA A 631 10.89 39.30 -26.15
C ALA A 631 11.80 39.92 -25.08
N ARG A 632 12.77 40.74 -25.47
CA ARG A 632 13.60 41.53 -24.53
C ARG A 632 12.76 42.40 -23.61
N LYS A 633 11.82 43.17 -24.19
CA LYS A 633 10.90 44.00 -23.41
C LYS A 633 10.02 43.20 -22.44
N LEU A 634 9.62 41.98 -22.82
CA LEU A 634 8.85 41.09 -21.95
C LEU A 634 9.71 40.54 -20.81
N TYR A 635 10.96 40.15 -21.08
CA TYR A 635 11.90 39.74 -20.04
C TYR A 635 12.18 40.88 -19.06
N ASP A 636 12.47 42.09 -19.57
CA ASP A 636 12.74 43.26 -18.72
C ASP A 636 11.50 43.59 -17.85
N ALA A 637 10.29 43.60 -18.43
CA ALA A 637 9.06 43.83 -17.67
C ALA A 637 8.75 42.73 -16.64
N ALA A 638 9.10 41.47 -16.93
CA ALA A 638 8.95 40.37 -15.99
C ALA A 638 9.95 40.48 -14.84
N LEU A 639 11.18 40.91 -15.12
CA LEU A 639 12.23 41.11 -14.13
C LEU A 639 11.95 42.29 -13.19
N ASP A 640 11.28 43.34 -13.67
CA ASP A 640 10.83 44.46 -12.83
C ASP A 640 9.82 44.00 -11.76
N LEU A 641 8.99 43.00 -12.09
CA LEU A 641 7.95 42.47 -11.20
C LEU A 641 8.43 41.27 -10.36
N TYR A 642 9.29 40.41 -10.91
CA TYR A 642 9.77 39.16 -10.30
C TYR A 642 11.30 39.05 -10.31
N PRO A 643 12.02 39.97 -9.63
CA PRO A 643 13.49 40.00 -9.68
C PRO A 643 14.17 38.80 -9.00
N GLN A 644 13.45 38.11 -8.10
CA GLN A 644 13.96 36.97 -7.33
C GLN A 644 13.89 35.62 -8.08
N GLU A 645 13.15 35.55 -9.20
CA GLU A 645 12.94 34.31 -9.94
C GLU A 645 14.18 33.92 -10.77
N ARG A 646 14.83 32.83 -10.37
CA ARG A 646 16.12 32.39 -10.95
C ARG A 646 15.98 31.83 -12.36
N GLU A 647 14.85 31.17 -12.63
CA GLU A 647 14.57 30.54 -13.92
C GLU A 647 14.39 31.59 -15.02
N LEU A 648 13.84 32.75 -14.68
CA LEU A 648 13.67 33.87 -15.60
C LEU A 648 15.02 34.41 -16.10
N TRP A 649 15.98 34.60 -15.19
CA TRP A 649 17.35 35.03 -15.53
C TRP A 649 18.07 34.00 -16.42
N ARG A 650 17.95 32.70 -16.10
CA ARG A 650 18.51 31.61 -16.91
C ARG A 650 17.91 31.59 -18.30
N ASN A 651 16.58 31.70 -18.40
CA ASN A 651 15.88 31.68 -19.68
C ASN A 651 16.22 32.91 -20.54
N TYR A 652 16.37 34.09 -19.92
CA TYR A 652 16.78 35.30 -20.64
C TYR A 652 18.20 35.18 -21.19
N TYR A 653 19.15 34.70 -20.37
CA TYR A 653 20.52 34.44 -20.79
C TYR A 653 20.58 33.41 -21.94
N ASN A 654 19.83 32.31 -21.83
CA ASN A 654 19.77 31.27 -22.86
C ASN A 654 19.17 31.77 -24.18
N MET A 655 18.17 32.66 -24.12
CA MET A 655 17.58 33.27 -25.31
C MET A 655 18.60 34.16 -26.04
N GLU A 656 19.33 34.98 -25.30
CA GLU A 656 20.35 35.88 -25.88
C GLU A 656 21.58 35.14 -26.40
N LEU A 657 21.94 33.99 -25.80
CA LEU A 657 22.94 33.09 -26.38
C LEU A 657 22.50 32.50 -27.72
N LYS A 658 21.21 32.18 -27.88
CA LYS A 658 20.68 31.53 -29.08
C LYS A 658 20.37 32.51 -30.22
N LEU A 659 19.87 33.70 -29.90
CA LEU A 659 19.31 34.64 -30.87
C LEU A 659 19.96 36.03 -30.82
N GLY A 660 20.73 36.34 -29.77
CA GLY A 660 21.29 37.66 -29.49
C GLY A 660 22.79 37.77 -29.80
N THR A 661 23.44 38.69 -29.09
CA THR A 661 24.89 38.94 -29.20
C THR A 661 25.59 38.51 -27.92
N SER A 662 26.86 38.15 -28.00
CA SER A 662 27.66 37.79 -26.82
C SER A 662 27.74 38.92 -25.80
N GLU A 663 27.73 40.18 -26.24
CA GLU A 663 27.72 41.36 -25.39
C GLU A 663 26.41 41.49 -24.59
N THR A 664 25.25 41.27 -25.23
CA THR A 664 23.94 41.33 -24.56
C THR A 664 23.77 40.19 -23.57
N ALA A 665 24.20 38.97 -23.93
CA ALA A 665 24.20 37.83 -23.02
C ALA A 665 25.08 38.08 -21.77
N ASN A 666 26.29 38.61 -21.97
CA ASN A 666 27.19 38.97 -20.87
C ASN A 666 26.60 40.07 -19.98
N ALA A 667 25.97 41.09 -20.56
CA ALA A 667 25.32 42.16 -19.81
C ALA A 667 24.23 41.63 -18.87
N ILE A 668 23.44 40.64 -19.32
CA ILE A 668 22.39 40.01 -18.51
C ILE A 668 22.98 39.13 -17.42
N TYR A 669 24.03 38.36 -17.72
CA TYR A 669 24.75 37.58 -16.72
C TYR A 669 25.26 38.46 -15.56
N TRP A 670 25.84 39.61 -15.87
CA TRP A 670 26.29 40.58 -14.87
C TRP A 670 25.13 41.20 -14.08
N ARG A 671 24.01 41.53 -14.74
CA ARG A 671 22.80 42.03 -14.06
C ARG A 671 22.22 41.01 -13.09
N ALA A 672 22.08 39.76 -13.53
CA ALA A 672 21.57 38.66 -12.72
C ALA A 672 22.44 38.44 -11.47
N ARG A 673 23.77 38.45 -11.64
CA ARG A 673 24.74 38.32 -10.54
C ARG A 673 24.62 39.46 -9.52
N LYS A 674 24.38 40.69 -9.97
CA LYS A 674 24.19 41.85 -9.09
C LYS A 674 22.90 41.77 -8.28
N VAL A 675 21.84 41.20 -8.84
CA VAL A 675 20.51 41.12 -8.21
C VAL A 675 20.37 39.89 -7.30
N LEU A 676 20.92 38.73 -7.70
CA LEU A 676 20.76 37.46 -6.98
C LEU A 676 21.83 37.17 -5.92
N GLY A 677 22.92 37.94 -5.86
CA GLY A 677 23.94 37.87 -4.80
C GLY A 677 24.87 36.64 -4.81
N ASP A 678 24.51 35.54 -5.49
CA ASP A 678 25.28 34.29 -5.49
C ASP A 678 26.04 34.01 -6.79
N SER A 679 27.28 33.53 -6.66
CA SER A 679 28.21 33.25 -7.77
C SER A 679 27.96 31.92 -8.50
N SER A 680 27.14 31.02 -7.95
CA SER A 680 26.88 29.66 -8.46
C SER A 680 25.51 29.48 -9.14
N ALA A 681 24.71 30.55 -9.25
CA ALA A 681 23.30 30.44 -9.63
C ALA A 681 23.05 30.25 -11.15
N LEU A 682 24.04 30.50 -12.00
CA LEU A 682 23.92 30.47 -13.47
C LEU A 682 24.87 29.47 -14.15
N ASP A 683 25.53 28.60 -13.37
CA ASP A 683 26.43 27.59 -13.94
C ASP A 683 25.63 26.67 -14.87
N ILE A 684 25.96 26.75 -16.15
CA ILE A 684 25.56 25.80 -17.18
C ILE A 684 26.12 24.45 -16.73
N PRO A 685 25.33 23.36 -16.65
CA PRO A 685 25.92 22.04 -16.55
C PRO A 685 26.76 21.86 -17.82
N HIS A 686 28.08 21.95 -17.68
CA HIS A 686 29.00 21.56 -18.74
C HIS A 686 28.73 20.09 -19.04
N SER A 687 27.99 19.84 -20.13
CA SER A 687 27.91 18.53 -20.78
C SER A 687 29.10 18.35 -21.70
#